data_AF-A0A2H0R6E9-F1
#
_entry.id   AF-A0A2H0R6E9-F1
#
_cell.length_a   1.000
_cell.length_b   1.000
_cell.length_c   1.000
_cell.angle_alpha   90.00
_cell.angle_beta   90.00
_cell.angle_gamma   90.00
#
_symmetry.space_group_name_H-M   'P 1'
#
loop_
_entity.id
_entity.type
_entity.pdbx_description
1 polymer ?
#
loop_
_entity_poly.entity_id
_entity_poly.type
_entity_poly.pdbx_seq_one_letter_code
_entity_poly.pdbx_strand_id
1 'polypeptide(L)'
;MIRKTCFFIVIFLTLFFQSTSTFAQFGKNQVIWEKTTWNFYKTAHFDFYFSLDIKDEDIQKNFTELTSHLEGSYEYLSVTLNHGLKKRPIVVVSRTHSTFEALHLSGDQFIPEGVGAYALPRGSRLLPDSDMLLAIKPDFLPVLNRSIYTHELVHIFQFDMIGWSFIGRAVGVDPIEQWLYEATADFLANKYAPYSRDDIRKMQQRVAAANVKNPQMGLPTLEMLTRGQANPYALGAMVFMFLEERYGEEVTVKIITSIFKQRGQKFLDLLSDVSEGEFSSPENFDRAHRDYWAGKYAKDSLERPRPYQKTQSVNGRQVIKKPYPYPLTSPAVSPDGNSVAFLTYNPKNGIVLGVAPTLPRNDPAYIPQSERRTEWVLGKEVASKDSPLQILTTFMPPKHYEYIIGQELNVWPFNGSDLDWWQDFDWSKEVKDVVYELKKAQQNLFQLKEESPIESAEEEIGDQLIRIAIFEEEIKTLEKKLVDLKRVPKVSKIAFFARKNRDHTLFIIDANTGKFIQEEEIPLDQSFSPNFSTNGLVVYFSAARNIQRDIYSLNLKTHELKNLTNGGTFNSAPRVSPDGTKLAYVVFDGGFQKLFLLNLLNDTKEQLTFGRWNDNSPSWSSDGTTLVYTSDERDEIWNLYTIDLETRVNKQWTEYYGGVFTPKFVSVEKDRVIYSSYLEEDQFQNYIYPNFELFDALLKEEPVRTAVVENKNENMELAFRSQEVVSEQLDQNQLDNPQSPPARWKFYGSNVNIGTSSYWGIFASSQFAVQDVLANRTHLGLFFQQGDFRYIDYTYTDRSRRWGLGANFNHSKYPFYFFLRDFNGHPRYPEPDGDQNQFVLNNTWVKETSATVYAERPFNKWSRVEFGIRPRRQEYLLPLTDESIEFFGDLIPEIDRQFYDFFKASNRTNVGFITAFVHDTVLYSNSTLGPLHGDALRAQIEFGPPGLNKESYLSAQADIRKYFRLSNSSLFAVRALGLNSSKPNGEFILLGGNDTLRNYPLGSIAGNQVGYGSAELRFPVADVALAGVIPLQVRGTLFSDYALAKFNNDLIPTRREWSYGFGLQTYIFFPINFEWAKTKFAPDKWTFNFRIGFNF
;
A
#
# COMPACT_ATOMS: atom_id res chain seq x y z
N MET A 1 -56.21 -0.91 5.37
CA MET A 1 -55.60 -0.62 6.69
C MET A 1 -54.50 -1.65 6.91
N ILE A 2 -53.17 -1.45 6.87
CA ILE A 2 -52.19 -0.41 6.47
C ILE A 2 -50.98 -1.28 6.01
N ARG A 3 -50.79 -1.60 4.72
CA ARG A 3 -49.87 -1.04 3.70
C ARG A 3 -48.67 -0.17 4.17
N LYS A 4 -47.46 -0.60 3.73
CA LYS A 4 -46.16 0.13 3.61
C LYS A 4 -45.45 0.35 4.98
N THR A 5 -44.12 0.25 5.19
CA THR A 5 -42.94 0.70 4.42
C THR A 5 -41.63 0.19 5.09
N CYS A 6 -40.62 -0.16 4.28
CA CYS A 6 -39.14 -0.17 4.42
C CYS A 6 -38.45 -0.32 5.80
N PHE A 7 -37.53 -1.26 6.05
CA PHE A 7 -36.12 -1.44 5.56
C PHE A 7 -35.18 -0.24 5.85
N PHE A 8 -33.99 -0.54 6.43
CA PHE A 8 -32.67 0.15 6.50
C PHE A 8 -32.03 0.15 7.93
N ILE A 9 -30.73 -0.09 8.27
CA ILE A 9 -29.52 -0.78 7.73
C ILE A 9 -28.30 -0.52 8.69
N VAL A 10 -27.57 -1.54 9.24
CA VAL A 10 -26.15 -2.01 8.97
C VAL A 10 -24.97 -1.40 9.76
N ILE A 11 -23.97 -2.20 10.20
CA ILE A 11 -22.51 -2.28 9.80
C ILE A 11 -21.70 -3.42 10.54
N PHE A 12 -21.11 -4.37 9.76
CA PHE A 12 -19.93 -5.31 9.89
C PHE A 12 -19.16 -5.63 11.21
N LEU A 13 -18.47 -6.79 11.47
CA LEU A 13 -18.48 -8.25 11.12
C LEU A 13 -17.27 -8.99 11.81
N THR A 14 -17.45 -10.27 12.20
CA THR A 14 -16.52 -11.43 12.41
C THR A 14 -15.55 -11.56 13.63
N LEU A 15 -15.78 -12.59 14.47
CA LEU A 15 -14.84 -13.54 15.15
C LEU A 15 -15.67 -14.68 15.85
N PHE A 16 -15.02 -15.75 16.37
CA PHE A 16 -15.54 -16.90 17.19
C PHE A 16 -16.08 -18.14 16.42
N PHE A 17 -15.64 -19.40 16.60
CA PHE A 17 -14.89 -20.12 17.66
C PHE A 17 -13.85 -21.14 17.11
N GLN A 18 -12.67 -21.19 17.73
CA GLN A 18 -12.02 -22.42 18.22
C GLN A 18 -11.58 -22.09 19.65
N SER A 19 -11.61 -23.07 20.57
CA SER A 19 -11.25 -22.95 21.99
C SER A 19 -9.75 -22.73 22.23
N THR A 20 -9.18 -21.70 21.59
CA THR A 20 -7.87 -21.11 21.84
C THR A 20 -7.91 -19.63 21.44
N SER A 21 -8.33 -18.73 22.33
CA SER A 21 -8.31 -17.30 22.02
C SER A 21 -7.81 -16.48 23.20
N THR A 22 -6.49 -16.43 23.33
CA THR A 22 -5.76 -15.28 23.90
C THR A 22 -5.10 -14.46 22.79
N PHE A 23 -5.19 -14.96 21.55
CA PHE A 23 -4.60 -14.42 20.36
C PHE A 23 -5.64 -14.48 19.24
N ALA A 24 -5.76 -13.43 18.43
CA ALA A 24 -6.45 -13.54 17.16
C ALA A 24 -5.86 -14.74 16.39
N GLN A 25 -6.71 -15.62 15.86
CA GLN A 25 -6.26 -16.86 15.20
C GLN A 25 -5.23 -16.57 14.11
N PHE A 26 -5.44 -15.48 13.37
CA PHE A 26 -4.56 -14.90 12.38
C PHE A 26 -4.65 -13.37 12.48
N GLY A 27 -3.80 -12.66 11.76
CA GLY A 27 -3.76 -11.20 11.76
C GLY A 27 -2.36 -10.68 11.52
N LYS A 28 -2.29 -9.60 10.73
CA LYS A 28 -1.06 -8.85 10.44
C LYS A 28 -0.60 -8.12 11.70
N ASN A 29 0.71 -8.01 11.88
CA ASN A 29 1.31 -7.40 13.07
C ASN A 29 1.58 -5.91 12.84
N GLN A 30 1.24 -5.09 13.83
CA GLN A 30 1.87 -3.78 13.97
C GLN A 30 3.22 -3.96 14.68
N VAL A 31 4.31 -3.47 14.07
CA VAL A 31 5.68 -3.74 14.53
C VAL A 31 6.33 -2.46 15.03
N ILE A 32 6.77 -2.47 16.30
CA ILE A 32 7.64 -1.43 16.85
C ILE A 32 9.09 -1.79 16.51
N TRP A 33 9.65 -1.11 15.51
CA TRP A 33 11.02 -1.34 15.04
C TRP A 33 12.07 -0.70 15.94
N GLU A 34 11.78 0.50 16.45
CA GLU A 34 12.65 1.25 17.36
C GLU A 34 11.92 1.62 18.64
N LYS A 35 12.68 1.76 19.74
CA LYS A 35 12.12 2.27 20.99
C LYS A 35 11.77 3.75 20.81
N THR A 36 10.48 4.06 20.87
CA THR A 36 9.98 5.44 20.78
C THR A 36 9.76 6.01 22.17
N THR A 37 10.38 7.15 22.46
CA THR A 37 10.04 7.96 23.64
C THR A 37 9.04 9.02 23.19
N TRP A 38 7.91 9.11 23.90
CA TRP A 38 6.89 10.13 23.64
C TRP A 38 7.02 11.26 24.66
N ASN A 39 6.93 12.48 24.17
CA ASN A 39 6.98 13.73 24.93
C ASN A 39 5.67 14.48 24.77
N PHE A 40 5.39 15.40 25.70
CA PHE A 40 4.20 16.22 25.72
C PHE A 40 4.54 17.71 25.65
N TYR A 41 3.83 18.45 24.81
CA TYR A 41 3.94 19.90 24.67
C TYR A 41 2.56 20.53 24.47
N LYS A 42 2.30 21.67 25.11
CA LYS A 42 0.99 22.31 25.10
C LYS A 42 1.08 23.74 24.56
N THR A 43 0.25 24.08 23.58
CA THR A 43 0.17 25.43 22.97
C THR A 43 -1.06 26.22 23.41
N ALA A 44 -1.56 27.20 22.64
CA ALA A 44 -2.85 27.83 22.87
C ALA A 44 -4.04 26.91 22.52
N HIS A 45 -3.98 26.17 21.42
CA HIS A 45 -5.11 25.40 20.91
C HIS A 45 -4.90 23.87 20.87
N PHE A 46 -3.67 23.37 21.01
CA PHE A 46 -3.36 21.95 20.78
C PHE A 46 -2.60 21.27 21.93
N ASP A 47 -2.82 19.97 22.09
CA ASP A 47 -2.05 19.09 22.98
C ASP A 47 -1.15 18.17 22.12
N PHE A 48 0.16 18.44 22.07
CA PHE A 48 1.12 17.67 21.27
C PHE A 48 1.67 16.46 22.02
N TYR A 49 1.65 15.31 21.35
CA TYR A 49 2.29 14.06 21.71
C TYR A 49 3.31 13.76 20.62
N PHE A 50 4.60 13.97 20.89
CA PHE A 50 5.62 13.90 19.84
C PHE A 50 6.75 12.95 20.20
N SER A 51 7.39 12.38 19.18
CA SER A 51 8.51 11.43 19.31
C SER A 51 9.83 11.95 18.74
N LEU A 52 9.88 13.24 18.42
CA LEU A 52 11.07 13.94 17.91
C LEU A 52 12.09 14.17 19.04
N ASP A 53 13.37 14.15 18.68
CA ASP A 53 14.48 14.48 19.59
C ASP A 53 14.72 15.99 19.59
N ILE A 54 13.89 16.73 20.33
CA ILE A 54 13.90 18.20 20.38
C ILE A 54 15.14 18.81 21.03
N LYS A 55 16.12 18.00 21.46
CA LYS A 55 17.42 18.50 21.94
C LYS A 55 18.35 18.92 20.80
N ASP A 56 18.08 18.42 19.60
CA ASP A 56 18.75 18.85 18.37
C ASP A 56 18.13 20.18 17.92
N GLU A 57 18.98 21.19 17.69
CA GLU A 57 18.55 22.56 17.36
C GLU A 57 17.76 22.62 16.04
N ASP A 58 18.16 21.83 15.03
CA ASP A 58 17.47 21.78 13.74
C ASP A 58 16.11 21.09 13.87
N ILE A 59 16.02 20.03 14.69
CA ILE A 59 14.75 19.36 14.98
C ILE A 59 13.81 20.29 15.77
N GLN A 60 14.33 21.00 16.77
CA GLN A 60 13.57 21.96 17.55
C GLN A 60 13.03 23.09 16.68
N LYS A 61 13.84 23.61 15.75
CA LYS A 61 13.42 24.61 14.77
C LYS A 61 12.29 24.07 13.87
N ASN A 62 12.45 22.88 13.30
CA ASN A 62 11.41 22.27 12.46
C ASN A 62 10.11 22.01 13.26
N PHE A 63 10.22 21.59 14.52
CA PHE A 63 9.06 21.43 15.40
C PHE A 63 8.36 22.77 15.67
N THR A 64 9.13 23.86 15.86
CA THR A 64 8.62 25.22 16.01
C THR A 64 7.85 25.70 14.79
N GLU A 65 8.39 25.46 13.59
CA GLU A 65 7.72 25.80 12.34
C GLU A 65 6.41 25.01 12.18
N LEU A 66 6.42 23.71 12.51
CA LEU A 66 5.22 22.87 12.48
C LEU A 66 4.14 23.37 13.46
N THR A 67 4.51 23.68 14.70
CA THR A 67 3.54 24.16 15.71
C THR A 67 2.98 25.53 15.35
N SER A 68 3.82 26.44 14.86
CA SER A 68 3.39 27.78 14.44
C SER A 68 2.43 27.69 13.24
N HIS A 69 2.71 26.81 12.29
CA HIS A 69 1.82 26.55 11.15
C HIS A 69 0.44 26.04 11.57
N LEU A 70 0.37 25.13 12.55
CA LEU A 70 -0.90 24.61 13.06
C LEU A 70 -1.70 25.66 13.84
N GLU A 71 -1.05 26.48 14.67
CA GLU A 71 -1.70 27.59 15.37
C GLU A 71 -2.21 28.65 14.38
N GLY A 72 -1.41 29.03 13.39
CA GLY A 72 -1.83 29.94 12.33
C GLY A 72 -2.99 29.38 11.49
N SER A 73 -2.95 28.09 11.16
CA SER A 73 -4.04 27.40 10.46
C SER A 73 -5.32 27.38 11.30
N TYR A 74 -5.21 27.19 12.62
CA TYR A 74 -6.36 27.24 13.52
C TYR A 74 -7.01 28.62 13.52
N GLU A 75 -6.22 29.69 13.67
CA GLU A 75 -6.72 31.07 13.66
C GLU A 75 -7.43 31.41 12.34
N TYR A 76 -6.80 31.06 11.21
CA TYR A 76 -7.40 31.21 9.90
C TYR A 76 -8.75 30.49 9.81
N LEU A 77 -8.80 29.19 10.13
CA LEU A 77 -10.01 28.39 10.03
C LEU A 77 -11.10 28.84 10.99
N SER A 78 -10.73 29.23 12.22
CA SER A 78 -11.67 29.74 13.23
C SER A 78 -12.38 31.00 12.77
N VAL A 79 -11.62 31.94 12.18
CA VAL A 79 -12.16 33.19 11.63
C VAL A 79 -12.98 32.90 10.36
N THR A 80 -12.41 32.18 9.39
CA THR A 80 -13.06 31.89 8.11
C THR A 80 -14.36 31.12 8.33
N LEU A 81 -14.37 30.06 9.14
CA LEU A 81 -15.59 29.26 9.38
C LEU A 81 -16.51 29.85 10.44
N ASN A 82 -16.11 30.96 11.09
CA ASN A 82 -16.77 31.54 12.26
C ASN A 82 -17.13 30.44 13.28
N HIS A 83 -16.13 29.65 13.67
CA HIS A 83 -16.30 28.46 14.49
C HIS A 83 -15.04 28.17 15.31
N GLY A 84 -15.09 28.37 16.62
CA GLY A 84 -14.03 27.89 17.52
C GLY A 84 -14.23 26.42 17.89
N LEU A 85 -13.15 25.65 17.98
CA LEU A 85 -13.24 24.25 18.41
C LEU A 85 -13.65 24.18 19.88
N LYS A 86 -14.63 23.33 20.20
CA LYS A 86 -15.13 23.15 21.58
C LYS A 86 -14.09 22.52 22.52
N LYS A 87 -13.13 21.77 21.96
CA LYS A 87 -12.05 21.11 22.68
C LYS A 87 -10.73 21.29 21.95
N ARG A 88 -9.65 21.33 22.73
CA ARG A 88 -8.28 21.32 22.22
C ARG A 88 -7.99 19.98 21.54
N PRO A 89 -7.65 19.95 20.24
CA PRO A 89 -7.31 18.72 19.56
C PRO A 89 -5.97 18.16 20.06
N ILE A 90 -5.84 16.85 19.96
CA ILE A 90 -4.59 16.13 20.24
C ILE A 90 -3.81 15.99 18.94
N VAL A 91 -2.55 16.40 18.92
CA VAL A 91 -1.67 16.27 17.77
C VAL A 91 -0.60 15.22 18.07
N VAL A 92 -0.54 14.14 17.29
CA VAL A 92 0.45 13.06 17.45
C VAL A 92 1.51 13.18 16.36
N VAL A 93 2.75 13.56 16.72
CA VAL A 93 3.85 13.75 15.77
C VAL A 93 4.82 12.57 15.83
N SER A 94 4.85 11.81 14.73
CA SER A 94 5.70 10.62 14.58
C SER A 94 7.01 10.96 13.87
N ARG A 95 8.15 10.55 14.44
CA ARG A 95 9.49 10.84 13.90
C ARG A 95 9.74 10.22 12.52
N THR A 96 9.22 9.02 12.29
CA THR A 96 9.41 8.24 11.05
C THR A 96 8.09 7.64 10.58
N HIS A 97 8.02 7.22 9.32
CA HIS A 97 6.87 6.46 8.82
C HIS A 97 6.62 5.18 9.61
N SER A 98 7.67 4.47 10.03
CA SER A 98 7.52 3.29 10.87
C SER A 98 6.89 3.58 12.22
N THR A 99 7.23 4.70 12.87
CA THR A 99 6.56 5.10 14.11
C THR A 99 5.11 5.54 13.89
N PHE A 100 4.82 6.12 12.71
CA PHE A 100 3.48 6.54 12.30
C PHE A 100 2.57 5.33 12.01
N GLU A 101 3.06 4.32 11.29
CA GLU A 101 2.34 3.07 11.00
C GLU A 101 2.14 2.21 12.27
N ALA A 102 3.08 2.28 13.23
CA ALA A 102 2.99 1.57 14.51
C ALA A 102 1.96 2.18 15.48
N LEU A 103 1.36 3.34 15.14
CA LEU A 103 0.24 3.89 15.89
C LEU A 103 -0.98 2.97 15.73
N HIS A 104 -1.55 2.54 16.85
CA HIS A 104 -2.74 1.68 16.86
C HIS A 104 -4.04 2.49 16.66
N LEU A 105 -3.93 3.71 16.11
CA LEU A 105 -5.01 4.69 16.00
C LEU A 105 -5.96 4.41 14.83
N SER A 106 -5.47 3.76 13.76
CA SER A 106 -6.22 3.46 12.54
C SER A 106 -6.85 2.05 12.53
N GLY A 107 -6.82 1.32 13.65
CA GLY A 107 -7.44 -0.01 13.77
C GLY A 107 -6.74 -1.09 12.94
N ASP A 108 -5.42 -1.19 13.04
CA ASP A 108 -4.55 -2.16 12.34
C ASP A 108 -4.60 -2.08 10.80
N GLN A 109 -5.10 -0.98 10.23
CA GLN A 109 -5.09 -0.75 8.79
C GLN A 109 -3.71 -0.34 8.27
N PHE A 110 -3.40 -0.78 7.06
CA PHE A 110 -2.19 -0.36 6.36
C PHE A 110 -2.26 1.14 6.04
N ILE A 111 -1.27 1.90 6.51
CA ILE A 111 -1.10 3.32 6.19
C ILE A 111 0.01 3.43 5.14
N PRO A 112 -0.29 3.84 3.89
CA PRO A 112 0.74 4.03 2.87
C PRO A 112 1.74 5.13 3.23
N GLU A 113 2.97 5.03 2.74
CA GLU A 113 4.00 6.05 2.91
C GLU A 113 3.66 7.41 2.32
N GLY A 114 2.69 7.48 1.40
CA GLY A 114 2.16 8.71 0.81
C GLY A 114 1.20 9.48 1.73
N VAL A 115 0.83 8.93 2.89
CA VAL A 115 0.00 9.62 3.89
C VAL A 115 0.89 10.45 4.81
N GLY A 116 0.78 11.78 4.73
CA GLY A 116 1.52 12.74 5.56
C GLY A 116 0.86 13.08 6.89
N ALA A 117 -0.46 13.06 6.93
CA ALA A 117 -1.24 13.22 8.14
C ALA A 117 -2.60 12.56 7.96
N TYR A 118 -3.32 12.35 9.07
CA TYR A 118 -4.74 12.02 9.03
C TYR A 118 -5.44 12.55 10.28
N ALA A 119 -6.69 12.96 10.13
CA ALA A 119 -7.58 13.36 11.22
C ALA A 119 -8.61 12.28 11.55
N LEU A 120 -8.84 12.04 12.84
CA LEU A 120 -9.84 11.10 13.33
C LEU A 120 -10.63 11.72 14.50
N PRO A 121 -11.96 11.54 14.55
CA PRO A 121 -12.68 11.66 15.81
C PRO A 121 -12.41 10.41 16.66
N ARG A 122 -12.04 10.61 17.93
CA ARG A 122 -11.63 9.57 18.89
C ARG A 122 -12.54 9.59 20.12
N GLY A 123 -13.53 8.68 20.15
CA GLY A 123 -14.41 8.48 21.29
C GLY A 123 -15.67 7.71 20.93
N SER A 124 -16.50 7.41 21.93
CA SER A 124 -17.82 6.81 21.71
C SER A 124 -18.67 7.73 20.84
N ARG A 125 -19.18 7.19 19.72
CA ARG A 125 -20.16 7.87 18.83
C ARG A 125 -21.43 8.32 19.58
N LEU A 126 -21.63 7.86 20.81
CA LEU A 126 -22.76 8.17 21.71
C LEU A 126 -22.48 9.29 22.71
N LEU A 127 -21.21 9.69 22.92
CA LEU A 127 -20.84 10.64 23.95
C LEU A 127 -20.41 11.99 23.33
N PRO A 128 -20.97 13.13 23.76
CA PRO A 128 -20.64 14.47 23.24
C PRO A 128 -19.20 14.93 23.55
N ASP A 129 -18.38 14.06 24.13
CA ASP A 129 -17.06 14.35 24.68
C ASP A 129 -15.89 13.71 23.92
N SER A 130 -16.11 13.25 22.69
CA SER A 130 -15.06 12.63 21.86
C SER A 130 -13.86 13.56 21.68
N ASP A 131 -12.65 13.04 21.84
CA ASP A 131 -11.42 13.77 21.53
C ASP A 131 -11.26 13.83 20.01
N MET A 132 -10.56 14.84 19.51
CA MET A 132 -10.22 14.95 18.09
C MET A 132 -8.72 14.82 17.95
N LEU A 133 -8.27 13.91 17.09
CA LEU A 133 -6.86 13.57 16.94
C LEU A 133 -6.38 13.85 15.53
N LEU A 134 -5.26 14.56 15.44
CA LEU A 134 -4.50 14.79 14.21
C LEU A 134 -3.16 14.05 14.32
N ALA A 135 -2.94 13.02 13.52
CA ALA A 135 -1.67 12.32 13.47
C ALA A 135 -0.84 12.87 12.30
N ILE A 136 0.43 13.20 12.55
CA ILE A 136 1.31 13.87 11.59
C ILE A 136 2.64 13.11 11.45
N LYS A 137 3.14 13.09 10.22
CA LYS A 137 4.48 12.67 9.86
C LYS A 137 5.22 13.81 9.10
N PRO A 138 6.36 14.30 9.61
CA PRO A 138 7.04 15.48 9.05
C PRO A 138 8.06 15.20 7.93
N ASP A 139 8.32 13.96 7.55
CA ASP A 139 9.40 13.54 6.63
C ASP A 139 9.13 13.79 5.11
N PHE A 140 8.09 14.54 4.76
CA PHE A 140 7.78 14.97 3.38
C PHE A 140 8.42 16.32 3.01
N LEU A 141 8.23 16.72 1.75
CA LEU A 141 8.59 18.05 1.26
C LEU A 141 7.92 19.15 2.14
N PRO A 142 8.66 20.11 2.69
CA PRO A 142 8.12 21.07 3.66
C PRO A 142 6.88 21.86 3.21
N VAL A 143 6.81 22.29 1.94
CA VAL A 143 5.64 23.02 1.40
C VAL A 143 4.41 22.11 1.34
N LEU A 144 4.60 20.84 0.96
CA LEU A 144 3.51 19.88 0.89
C LEU A 144 2.96 19.57 2.28
N ASN A 145 3.83 19.45 3.28
CA ASN A 145 3.45 19.22 4.68
C ASN A 145 2.47 20.27 5.20
N ARG A 146 2.76 21.56 4.97
CA ARG A 146 1.91 22.67 5.44
C ARG A 146 0.47 22.53 4.95
N SER A 147 0.29 22.32 3.65
CA SER A 147 -1.05 22.15 3.08
C SER A 147 -1.75 20.90 3.60
N ILE A 148 -1.03 19.77 3.71
CA ILE A 148 -1.57 18.53 4.29
C ILE A 148 -2.04 18.74 5.74
N TYR A 149 -1.27 19.46 6.56
CA TYR A 149 -1.63 19.68 7.97
C TYR A 149 -2.87 20.54 8.09
N THR A 150 -2.99 21.58 7.26
CA THR A 150 -4.19 22.43 7.22
C THR A 150 -5.39 21.64 6.69
N HIS A 151 -5.22 20.79 5.66
CA HIS A 151 -6.29 19.90 5.13
C HIS A 151 -6.86 19.03 6.23
N GLU A 152 -6.01 18.32 6.96
CA GLU A 152 -6.46 17.45 8.05
C GLU A 152 -7.04 18.25 9.23
N LEU A 153 -6.55 19.48 9.48
CA LEU A 153 -7.14 20.35 10.48
C LEU A 153 -8.56 20.81 10.07
N VAL A 154 -8.85 21.02 8.79
CA VAL A 154 -10.22 21.30 8.32
C VAL A 154 -11.15 20.15 8.70
N HIS A 155 -10.71 18.90 8.57
CA HIS A 155 -11.51 17.75 9.03
C HIS A 155 -11.82 17.79 10.53
N ILE A 156 -10.88 18.24 11.37
CA ILE A 156 -11.14 18.45 12.81
C ILE A 156 -12.26 19.46 13.03
N PHE A 157 -12.26 20.59 12.30
CA PHE A 157 -13.35 21.57 12.36
C PHE A 157 -14.68 21.00 11.86
N GLN A 158 -14.67 20.25 10.76
CA GLN A 158 -15.85 19.57 10.24
C GLN A 158 -16.44 18.59 11.28
N PHE A 159 -15.60 17.77 11.92
CA PHE A 159 -16.04 16.83 12.95
C PHE A 159 -16.68 17.55 14.16
N ASP A 160 -16.13 18.69 14.59
CA ASP A 160 -16.67 19.48 15.70
C ASP A 160 -17.99 20.19 15.34
N MET A 161 -18.10 20.70 14.11
CA MET A 161 -19.31 21.35 13.57
C MET A 161 -20.49 20.36 13.48
N ILE A 162 -20.23 19.13 13.00
CA ILE A 162 -21.26 18.08 12.88
C ILE A 162 -21.82 17.66 14.25
N GLY A 163 -21.01 17.76 15.31
CA GLY A 163 -21.41 17.37 16.67
C GLY A 163 -21.78 15.88 16.76
N TRP A 164 -20.80 15.01 16.45
CA TRP A 164 -20.94 13.55 16.32
C TRP A 164 -21.82 12.92 17.42
N SER A 165 -23.06 12.56 17.08
CA SER A 165 -23.96 11.74 17.91
C SER A 165 -24.61 10.60 17.11
N PHE A 166 -24.62 9.42 17.72
CA PHE A 166 -25.01 8.09 17.21
C PHE A 166 -26.35 8.05 16.46
N ILE A 167 -27.33 8.85 16.89
CA ILE A 167 -28.68 8.80 16.32
C ILE A 167 -28.66 9.23 14.85
N GLY A 168 -27.81 10.19 14.44
CA GLY A 168 -27.82 10.71 13.06
C GLY A 168 -27.40 9.69 11.99
N ARG A 169 -26.41 8.84 12.27
CA ARG A 169 -25.97 7.78 11.33
C ARG A 169 -26.88 6.55 11.37
N ALA A 170 -27.40 6.16 12.53
CA ALA A 170 -28.19 4.93 12.70
C ALA A 170 -29.54 4.96 11.97
N VAL A 171 -30.15 6.14 11.77
CA VAL A 171 -31.37 6.30 10.94
C VAL A 171 -31.08 6.68 9.49
N GLY A 172 -29.81 6.75 9.06
CA GLY A 172 -29.44 7.07 7.67
C GLY A 172 -29.87 8.47 7.23
N VAL A 173 -30.09 9.40 8.15
CA VAL A 173 -30.66 10.73 7.86
C VAL A 173 -29.59 11.74 7.44
N ASP A 174 -28.29 11.43 7.50
CA ASP A 174 -27.27 12.38 7.03
C ASP A 174 -25.89 11.78 6.76
N PRO A 175 -25.67 11.09 5.62
CA PRO A 175 -24.34 10.99 5.08
C PRO A 175 -24.09 12.27 4.27
N ILE A 176 -23.50 13.30 4.90
CA ILE A 176 -22.80 14.34 4.12
C ILE A 176 -21.91 13.59 3.12
N GLU A 177 -22.04 13.93 1.84
CA GLU A 177 -21.39 13.20 0.76
C GLU A 177 -19.86 13.26 0.95
N GLN A 178 -19.15 12.15 0.75
CA GLN A 178 -17.72 12.05 1.05
C GLN A 178 -16.90 13.14 0.34
N TRP A 179 -17.25 13.46 -0.90
CA TRP A 179 -16.54 14.48 -1.66
C TRP A 179 -16.64 15.87 -1.02
N LEU A 180 -17.71 16.20 -0.30
CA LEU A 180 -17.85 17.49 0.39
C LEU A 180 -16.83 17.64 1.52
N TYR A 181 -16.49 16.55 2.22
CA TYR A 181 -15.43 16.58 3.24
C TYR A 181 -14.08 16.92 2.62
N GLU A 182 -13.68 16.16 1.60
CA GLU A 182 -12.36 16.30 0.98
C GLU A 182 -12.22 17.59 0.16
N ALA A 183 -13.26 17.96 -0.59
CA ALA A 183 -13.26 19.15 -1.45
C ALA A 183 -13.15 20.44 -0.64
N THR A 184 -13.87 20.54 0.48
CA THR A 184 -13.80 21.73 1.34
C THR A 184 -12.50 21.79 2.12
N ALA A 185 -11.95 20.64 2.52
CA ALA A 185 -10.63 20.57 3.14
C ALA A 185 -9.51 21.00 2.17
N ASP A 186 -9.50 20.48 0.93
CA ASP A 186 -8.47 20.83 -0.06
C ASP A 186 -8.63 22.29 -0.53
N PHE A 187 -9.87 22.80 -0.66
CA PHE A 187 -10.16 24.21 -0.98
C PHE A 187 -9.61 25.17 0.08
N LEU A 188 -9.96 24.98 1.36
CA LEU A 188 -9.54 25.86 2.44
C LEU A 188 -8.03 25.74 2.74
N ALA A 189 -7.49 24.53 2.67
CA ALA A 189 -6.07 24.30 2.88
C ALA A 189 -5.21 24.98 1.80
N ASN A 190 -5.60 24.84 0.53
CA ASN A 190 -4.87 25.45 -0.58
C ASN A 190 -5.00 26.99 -0.60
N LYS A 191 -6.05 27.55 0.01
CA LYS A 191 -6.20 29.00 0.16
C LYS A 191 -5.25 29.60 1.21
N TYR A 192 -5.01 28.89 2.30
CA TYR A 192 -4.09 29.30 3.37
C TYR A 192 -2.63 28.92 3.09
N ALA A 193 -2.40 27.65 2.77
CA ALA A 193 -1.09 27.09 2.50
C ALA A 193 -1.11 26.47 1.09
N PRO A 194 -1.00 27.30 0.04
CA PRO A 194 -1.03 26.80 -1.31
C PRO A 194 0.10 25.80 -1.53
N TYR A 195 -0.20 24.76 -2.30
CA TYR A 195 0.83 23.85 -2.78
C TYR A 195 1.87 24.62 -3.63
N SER A 196 2.94 23.93 -4.03
CA SER A 196 3.90 24.46 -5.02
C SER A 196 3.18 25.02 -6.26
N ARG A 197 3.85 25.90 -7.01
CA ARG A 197 3.29 26.64 -8.15
C ARG A 197 2.49 25.75 -9.14
N ASP A 198 2.99 24.57 -9.52
CA ASP A 198 2.21 23.57 -10.30
C ASP A 198 2.31 22.17 -9.68
N ASP A 199 1.56 21.90 -8.61
CA ASP A 199 1.48 20.54 -8.08
C ASP A 199 0.59 19.62 -8.95
N ILE A 200 0.56 18.33 -8.61
CA ILE A 200 -0.23 17.33 -9.32
C ILE A 200 -1.74 17.65 -9.34
N ARG A 201 -2.25 18.39 -8.34
CA ARG A 201 -3.67 18.76 -8.24
C ARG A 201 -4.00 19.87 -9.22
N LYS A 202 -3.20 20.95 -9.27
CA LYS A 202 -3.36 22.02 -10.27
C LYS A 202 -3.27 21.48 -11.69
N MET A 203 -2.36 20.55 -11.96
CA MET A 203 -2.30 19.83 -13.24
C MET A 203 -3.61 19.06 -13.52
N GLN A 204 -4.14 18.31 -12.55
CA GLN A 204 -5.42 17.59 -12.71
C GLN A 204 -6.59 18.55 -13.01
N GLN A 205 -6.67 19.67 -12.30
CA GLN A 205 -7.69 20.70 -12.52
C GLN A 205 -7.61 21.26 -13.94
N ARG A 206 -6.39 21.61 -14.39
CA ARG A 206 -6.11 22.10 -15.73
C ARG A 206 -6.49 21.06 -16.79
N VAL A 207 -6.05 19.80 -16.67
CA VAL A 207 -6.38 18.76 -17.66
C VAL A 207 -7.87 18.46 -17.73
N ALA A 208 -8.54 18.34 -16.59
CA ALA A 208 -9.99 18.12 -16.56
C ALA A 208 -10.78 19.25 -17.23
N ALA A 209 -10.31 20.50 -17.09
CA ALA A 209 -10.95 21.66 -17.69
C ALA A 209 -10.74 21.78 -19.22
N ALA A 210 -9.66 21.22 -19.78
CA ALA A 210 -9.39 21.30 -21.22
C ALA A 210 -10.32 20.43 -22.09
N ASN A 211 -10.83 19.33 -21.54
CA ASN A 211 -11.53 18.30 -22.30
C ASN A 211 -13.04 18.55 -22.47
N VAL A 212 -13.41 19.81 -22.72
CA VAL A 212 -14.80 20.31 -22.78
C VAL A 212 -15.63 19.66 -23.89
N LYS A 213 -14.99 19.21 -24.98
CA LYS A 213 -15.66 18.65 -26.16
C LYS A 213 -16.16 17.22 -25.96
N ASN A 214 -15.77 16.54 -24.87
CA ASN A 214 -16.27 15.19 -24.57
C ASN A 214 -16.94 15.19 -23.19
N PRO A 215 -18.28 15.12 -23.11
CA PRO A 215 -19.02 15.07 -21.85
C PRO A 215 -18.66 13.89 -20.95
N GLN A 216 -18.04 12.84 -21.49
CA GLN A 216 -17.54 11.69 -20.74
C GLN A 216 -16.06 11.83 -20.34
N MET A 217 -15.34 12.88 -20.78
CA MET A 217 -13.90 13.10 -20.54
C MET A 217 -13.53 14.52 -20.06
N GLY A 218 -14.50 15.43 -19.85
CA GLY A 218 -14.33 16.73 -19.17
C GLY A 218 -14.74 16.71 -17.69
N LEU A 219 -14.64 17.85 -16.98
CA LEU A 219 -14.93 18.00 -15.53
C LEU A 219 -16.03 17.08 -14.98
N PRO A 220 -15.82 16.46 -13.80
CA PRO A 220 -16.76 15.50 -13.25
C PRO A 220 -18.08 16.19 -12.90
N THR A 221 -19.19 15.51 -13.19
CA THR A 221 -20.51 15.96 -12.74
C THR A 221 -20.65 15.81 -11.23
N LEU A 222 -21.60 16.55 -10.64
CA LEU A 222 -21.98 16.35 -9.24
C LEU A 222 -22.30 14.88 -8.95
N GLU A 223 -23.02 14.20 -9.85
CA GLU A 223 -23.35 12.78 -9.68
C GLU A 223 -22.10 11.88 -9.60
N MET A 224 -21.07 12.15 -10.40
CA MET A 224 -19.81 11.40 -10.37
C MET A 224 -19.06 11.63 -9.04
N LEU A 225 -19.03 12.86 -8.54
CA LEU A 225 -18.45 13.18 -7.22
C LEU A 225 -19.22 12.48 -6.09
N THR A 226 -20.56 12.53 -6.10
CA THR A 226 -21.43 11.85 -5.13
C THR A 226 -21.22 10.33 -5.14
N ARG A 227 -21.01 9.73 -6.32
CA ARG A 227 -20.78 8.28 -6.47
C ARG A 227 -19.33 7.84 -6.22
N GLY A 228 -18.42 8.77 -5.90
CA GLY A 228 -17.00 8.48 -5.70
C GLY A 228 -16.28 8.01 -6.98
N GLN A 229 -16.76 8.48 -8.14
CA GLN A 229 -16.22 8.13 -9.46
C GLN A 229 -15.18 9.13 -9.98
N ALA A 230 -14.89 10.17 -9.20
CA ALA A 230 -13.94 11.23 -9.52
C ALA A 230 -13.08 11.59 -8.30
N ASN A 231 -11.94 12.25 -8.53
CA ASN A 231 -11.07 12.71 -7.46
C ASN A 231 -11.81 13.75 -6.58
N PRO A 232 -12.13 13.44 -5.31
CA PRO A 232 -12.90 14.34 -4.45
C PRO A 232 -12.07 15.50 -3.90
N TYR A 233 -10.73 15.44 -4.01
CA TYR A 233 -9.80 16.49 -3.58
C TYR A 233 -9.75 17.59 -4.66
N ALA A 234 -8.83 17.47 -5.61
CA ALA A 234 -8.52 18.50 -6.59
C ALA A 234 -9.74 18.91 -7.44
N LEU A 235 -10.52 17.95 -7.93
CA LEU A 235 -11.67 18.22 -8.80
C LEU A 235 -12.91 18.62 -8.00
N GLY A 236 -13.06 18.10 -6.77
CA GLY A 236 -14.10 18.55 -5.85
C GLY A 236 -13.89 20.00 -5.40
N ALA A 237 -12.65 20.38 -5.08
CA ALA A 237 -12.31 21.76 -4.70
C ALA A 237 -12.65 22.79 -5.78
N MET A 238 -12.59 22.41 -7.07
CA MET A 238 -13.00 23.28 -8.19
C MET A 238 -14.46 23.71 -8.12
N VAL A 239 -15.32 22.97 -7.43
CA VAL A 239 -16.72 23.37 -7.17
C VAL A 239 -16.74 24.61 -6.28
N PHE A 240 -16.02 24.59 -5.15
CA PHE A 240 -15.99 25.72 -4.22
C PHE A 240 -15.22 26.92 -4.77
N MET A 241 -14.16 26.69 -5.55
CA MET A 241 -13.45 27.77 -6.26
C MET A 241 -14.37 28.48 -7.28
N PHE A 242 -15.23 27.75 -7.99
CA PHE A 242 -16.22 28.34 -8.89
C PHE A 242 -17.28 29.15 -8.13
N LEU A 243 -17.76 28.63 -6.99
CA LEU A 243 -18.71 29.35 -6.14
C LEU A 243 -18.12 30.64 -5.58
N GLU A 244 -16.85 30.60 -5.16
CA GLU A 244 -16.14 31.76 -4.64
C GLU A 244 -15.97 32.84 -5.70
N GLU A 245 -15.58 32.46 -6.93
CA GLU A 245 -15.48 33.42 -8.03
C GLU A 245 -16.84 34.05 -8.37
N ARG A 246 -17.91 33.27 -8.32
CA ARG A 246 -19.24 33.70 -8.78
C ARG A 246 -20.02 34.50 -7.73
N TYR A 247 -19.90 34.11 -6.46
CA TYR A 247 -20.72 34.63 -5.35
C TYR A 247 -19.90 35.22 -4.21
N GLY A 248 -18.57 35.15 -4.28
CA GLY A 248 -17.66 35.62 -3.25
C GLY A 248 -17.39 34.58 -2.15
N GLU A 249 -16.35 34.86 -1.37
CA GLU A 249 -15.89 34.01 -0.27
C GLU A 249 -16.97 33.83 0.81
N GLU A 250 -17.62 34.92 1.24
CA GLU A 250 -18.59 34.90 2.35
C GLU A 250 -19.74 33.92 2.07
N VAL A 251 -20.26 33.94 0.84
CA VAL A 251 -21.35 33.05 0.42
C VAL A 251 -20.88 31.61 0.35
N THR A 252 -19.69 31.36 -0.19
CA THR A 252 -19.11 30.02 -0.32
C THR A 252 -18.87 29.38 1.05
N VAL A 253 -18.28 30.14 1.98
CA VAL A 253 -18.08 29.74 3.37
C VAL A 253 -19.41 29.49 4.08
N LYS A 254 -20.44 30.31 3.82
CA LYS A 254 -21.79 30.09 4.36
C LYS A 254 -22.40 28.77 3.88
N ILE A 255 -22.21 28.40 2.61
CA ILE A 255 -22.61 27.09 2.09
C ILE A 255 -21.89 25.98 2.84
N ILE A 256 -20.55 26.05 2.91
CA ILE A 256 -19.71 25.05 3.61
C ILE A 256 -20.17 24.88 5.06
N THR A 257 -20.25 25.97 5.82
CA THR A 257 -20.64 25.92 7.24
C THR A 257 -22.08 25.45 7.44
N SER A 258 -23.00 25.76 6.51
CA SER A 258 -24.39 25.28 6.59
C SER A 258 -24.48 23.77 6.42
N ILE A 259 -23.73 23.18 5.48
CA ILE A 259 -23.66 21.72 5.26
C ILE A 259 -23.21 21.00 6.54
N PHE A 260 -22.19 21.52 7.22
CA PHE A 260 -21.60 20.85 8.38
C PHE A 260 -22.30 21.17 9.71
N LYS A 261 -22.93 22.34 9.87
CA LYS A 261 -23.62 22.75 11.12
C LYS A 261 -25.10 22.36 11.16
N GLN A 262 -25.78 22.21 10.01
CA GLN A 262 -27.22 21.95 9.94
C GLN A 262 -27.51 20.57 9.36
N ARG A 263 -28.27 19.75 10.11
CA ARG A 263 -28.63 18.40 9.68
C ARG A 263 -29.68 18.41 8.56
N GLY A 264 -29.52 17.52 7.59
CA GLY A 264 -30.42 17.24 6.48
C GLY A 264 -30.26 18.19 5.29
N GLN A 265 -29.32 19.13 5.37
CA GLN A 265 -29.07 20.10 4.31
C GLN A 265 -28.43 19.41 3.10
N LYS A 266 -29.05 19.55 1.93
CA LYS A 266 -28.47 19.09 0.68
C LYS A 266 -27.69 20.22 0.04
N PHE A 267 -26.53 19.88 -0.52
CA PHE A 267 -25.70 20.83 -1.24
C PHE A 267 -26.48 21.55 -2.37
N LEU A 268 -27.28 20.81 -3.14
CA LEU A 268 -28.07 21.37 -4.24
C LEU A 268 -29.16 22.35 -3.76
N ASP A 269 -29.77 22.10 -2.61
CA ASP A 269 -30.80 22.99 -2.06
C ASP A 269 -30.18 24.35 -1.67
N LEU A 270 -29.02 24.31 -0.99
CA LEU A 270 -28.25 25.50 -0.66
C LEU A 270 -27.76 26.26 -1.89
N LEU A 271 -27.34 25.55 -2.94
CA LEU A 271 -26.97 26.15 -4.22
C LEU A 271 -28.16 26.82 -4.90
N SER A 272 -29.32 26.17 -4.92
CA SER A 272 -30.55 26.72 -5.48
C SER A 272 -30.94 28.01 -4.77
N ASP A 273 -30.83 28.05 -3.44
CA ASP A 273 -31.16 29.25 -2.65
C ASP A 273 -30.20 30.42 -2.94
N VAL A 274 -28.89 30.16 -2.95
CA VAL A 274 -27.86 31.19 -3.21
C VAL A 274 -27.91 31.70 -4.65
N SER A 275 -28.27 30.83 -5.59
CA SER A 275 -28.34 31.15 -7.01
C SER A 275 -29.71 31.67 -7.48
N GLU A 276 -30.62 31.95 -6.55
CA GLU A 276 -32.00 32.38 -6.84
C GLU A 276 -32.74 31.43 -7.82
N GLY A 277 -32.46 30.12 -7.71
CA GLY A 277 -33.06 29.05 -8.51
C GLY A 277 -32.32 28.69 -9.80
N GLU A 278 -31.24 29.39 -10.16
CA GLU A 278 -30.42 29.07 -11.34
C GLU A 278 -29.89 27.62 -11.29
N PHE A 279 -29.39 27.22 -10.12
CA PHE A 279 -28.83 25.88 -9.85
C PHE A 279 -29.81 24.99 -9.08
N SER A 280 -31.08 25.04 -9.47
CA SER A 280 -32.13 24.14 -8.95
C SER A 280 -32.03 22.70 -9.49
N SER A 281 -31.21 22.45 -10.52
CA SER A 281 -30.91 21.11 -11.03
C SER A 281 -29.39 20.89 -11.17
N PRO A 282 -28.90 19.65 -10.96
CA PRO A 282 -27.48 19.33 -11.13
C PRO A 282 -26.97 19.65 -12.54
N GLU A 283 -27.79 19.44 -13.57
CA GLU A 283 -27.39 19.64 -14.97
C GLU A 283 -27.12 21.11 -15.30
N ASN A 284 -27.87 22.03 -14.68
CA ASN A 284 -27.64 23.46 -14.83
C ASN A 284 -26.33 23.87 -14.16
N PHE A 285 -26.08 23.38 -12.95
CA PHE A 285 -24.82 23.61 -12.24
C PHE A 285 -23.63 23.02 -13.00
N ASP A 286 -23.70 21.74 -13.38
CA ASP A 286 -22.63 21.03 -14.09
C ASP A 286 -22.26 21.74 -15.40
N ARG A 287 -23.26 22.26 -16.13
CA ARG A 287 -23.04 23.05 -17.33
C ARG A 287 -22.32 24.36 -17.01
N ALA A 288 -22.81 25.14 -16.05
CA ALA A 288 -22.22 26.44 -15.71
C ALA A 288 -20.80 26.30 -15.16
N HIS A 289 -20.57 25.30 -14.29
CA HIS A 289 -19.27 24.96 -13.73
C HIS A 289 -18.30 24.54 -14.83
N ARG A 290 -18.71 23.62 -15.72
CA ARG A 290 -17.89 23.19 -16.84
C ARG A 290 -17.55 24.34 -17.79
N ASP A 291 -18.53 25.16 -18.15
CA ASP A 291 -18.36 26.25 -19.12
C ASP A 291 -17.44 27.35 -18.55
N TYR A 292 -17.50 27.62 -17.24
CA TYR A 292 -16.57 28.53 -16.56
C TYR A 292 -15.12 28.07 -16.68
N TRP A 293 -14.84 26.82 -16.29
CA TRP A 293 -13.48 26.28 -16.32
C TRP A 293 -12.95 26.07 -17.73
N ALA A 294 -13.84 25.63 -18.64
CA ALA A 294 -13.59 25.59 -20.07
C ALA A 294 -13.11 26.95 -20.60
N GLY A 295 -13.82 28.03 -20.23
CA GLY A 295 -13.46 29.39 -20.60
C GLY A 295 -12.14 29.83 -19.99
N LYS A 296 -11.92 29.57 -18.69
CA LYS A 296 -10.71 29.94 -17.95
C LYS A 296 -9.44 29.34 -18.55
N TYR A 297 -9.51 28.09 -19.02
CA TYR A 297 -8.38 27.39 -19.62
C TYR A 297 -8.46 27.28 -21.16
N ALA A 298 -9.41 27.96 -21.81
CA ALA A 298 -9.65 27.84 -23.25
C ALA A 298 -8.39 28.13 -24.08
N LYS A 299 -7.68 29.20 -23.71
CA LYS A 299 -6.46 29.63 -24.39
C LYS A 299 -5.38 28.55 -24.33
N ASP A 300 -5.03 28.11 -23.11
CA ASP A 300 -4.00 27.10 -22.92
C ASP A 300 -4.38 25.74 -23.55
N SER A 301 -5.65 25.33 -23.46
CA SER A 301 -6.14 24.07 -24.06
C SER A 301 -6.07 24.07 -25.59
N LEU A 302 -6.34 25.21 -26.23
CA LEU A 302 -6.37 25.33 -27.69
C LEU A 302 -5.00 25.63 -28.31
N GLU A 303 -4.17 26.43 -27.64
CA GLU A 303 -2.90 26.91 -28.19
C GLU A 303 -1.72 25.99 -27.87
N ARG A 304 -1.77 25.23 -26.77
CA ARG A 304 -0.62 24.40 -26.36
C ARG A 304 -0.57 23.07 -27.10
N PRO A 305 0.62 22.66 -27.56
CA PRO A 305 0.80 21.37 -28.20
C PRO A 305 0.60 20.21 -27.21
N ARG A 306 0.23 19.05 -27.75
CA ARG A 306 0.15 17.78 -27.00
C ARG A 306 1.50 17.03 -27.05
N PRO A 307 1.79 16.14 -26.08
CA PRO A 307 3.07 15.44 -26.01
C PRO A 307 3.42 14.58 -27.22
N TYR A 308 2.42 14.14 -27.99
CA TYR A 308 2.57 13.34 -29.21
C TYR A 308 2.56 14.17 -30.51
N GLN A 309 2.35 15.49 -30.42
CA GLN A 309 2.35 16.36 -31.60
C GLN A 309 3.77 16.79 -31.97
N LYS A 310 4.02 16.89 -33.27
CA LYS A 310 5.25 17.48 -33.80
C LYS A 310 5.15 18.99 -33.69
N THR A 311 6.04 19.62 -32.93
CA THR A 311 6.16 21.08 -32.80
C THR A 311 7.40 21.57 -33.55
N GLN A 312 7.68 22.87 -33.53
CA GLN A 312 8.92 23.44 -34.05
C GLN A 312 10.16 22.93 -33.28
N SER A 313 10.02 22.73 -31.97
CA SER A 313 11.15 22.39 -31.07
C SER A 313 11.31 20.90 -30.79
N VAL A 314 10.24 20.10 -30.89
CA VAL A 314 10.26 18.68 -30.54
C VAL A 314 9.42 17.82 -31.48
N ASN A 315 9.80 16.56 -31.65
CA ASN A 315 9.01 15.54 -32.31
C ASN A 315 8.68 14.41 -31.35
N GLY A 316 7.58 14.54 -30.60
CA GLY A 316 7.18 13.59 -29.56
C GLY A 316 6.42 12.37 -30.12
N ARG A 317 6.67 11.20 -29.53
CA ARG A 317 6.09 9.90 -29.92
C ARG A 317 5.78 9.08 -28.68
N GLN A 318 4.61 8.43 -28.63
CA GLN A 318 4.24 7.56 -27.52
C GLN A 318 5.05 6.24 -27.56
N VAL A 319 5.77 5.93 -26.49
CA VAL A 319 6.64 4.74 -26.41
C VAL A 319 5.82 3.44 -26.32
N ILE A 320 4.71 3.45 -25.57
CA ILE A 320 3.88 2.27 -25.33
C ILE A 320 2.54 2.45 -26.06
N LYS A 321 2.31 1.72 -27.15
CA LYS A 321 1.12 1.87 -28.02
C LYS A 321 -0.16 1.19 -27.47
N LYS A 322 -0.12 0.46 -26.35
CA LYS A 322 -1.26 -0.30 -25.79
C LYS A 322 -1.91 0.40 -24.58
N PRO A 323 -3.23 0.22 -24.35
CA PRO A 323 -3.99 0.86 -23.25
C PRO A 323 -3.67 0.32 -21.84
N TYR A 324 -2.66 -0.53 -21.69
CA TYR A 324 -2.21 -1.06 -20.39
C TYR A 324 -0.70 -1.26 -20.42
N PRO A 325 0.06 -0.94 -19.36
CA PRO A 325 -0.30 -0.26 -18.09
C PRO A 325 0.21 1.20 -18.04
N TYR A 326 -0.45 2.05 -17.24
CA TYR A 326 -0.11 3.48 -17.09
C TYR A 326 1.21 3.63 -16.33
N PRO A 327 2.32 4.07 -16.94
CA PRO A 327 3.53 4.40 -16.20
C PRO A 327 3.20 5.48 -15.15
N LEU A 328 3.77 5.39 -13.96
CA LEU A 328 3.44 6.32 -12.86
C LEU A 328 4.31 7.58 -12.95
N THR A 329 5.60 7.37 -13.21
CA THR A 329 6.74 8.29 -13.43
C THR A 329 7.98 7.39 -13.23
N SER A 330 9.20 7.78 -13.63
CA SER A 330 10.47 7.00 -13.50
C SER A 330 10.95 6.18 -14.71
N PRO A 331 10.99 6.70 -15.94
CA PRO A 331 11.70 6.01 -17.00
C PRO A 331 13.19 5.90 -16.67
N ALA A 332 13.81 4.77 -17.00
CA ALA A 332 15.25 4.61 -17.08
C ALA A 332 15.61 3.89 -18.38
N VAL A 333 16.46 4.52 -19.18
CA VAL A 333 16.82 4.04 -20.52
C VAL A 333 17.98 3.06 -20.42
N SER A 334 17.87 1.91 -21.10
CA SER A 334 18.90 0.89 -21.15
C SER A 334 20.22 1.44 -21.70
N PRO A 335 21.37 0.82 -21.35
CA PRO A 335 22.69 1.30 -21.77
C PRO A 335 22.84 1.46 -23.29
N ASP A 336 22.22 0.56 -24.05
CA ASP A 336 22.23 0.55 -25.52
C ASP A 336 21.15 1.44 -26.16
N GLY A 337 20.32 2.10 -25.35
CA GLY A 337 19.23 2.97 -25.81
C GLY A 337 18.02 2.23 -26.39
N ASN A 338 18.00 0.90 -26.42
CA ASN A 338 16.97 0.09 -27.10
C ASN A 338 15.78 -0.29 -26.23
N SER A 339 15.83 -0.04 -24.92
CA SER A 339 14.77 -0.38 -23.97
C SER A 339 14.62 0.68 -22.88
N VAL A 340 13.43 0.74 -22.29
CA VAL A 340 13.12 1.61 -21.16
C VAL A 340 12.45 0.80 -20.06
N ALA A 341 13.02 0.89 -18.86
CA ALA A 341 12.41 0.39 -17.64
C ALA A 341 11.57 1.50 -16.99
N PHE A 342 10.43 1.16 -16.40
CA PHE A 342 9.55 2.11 -15.74
C PHE A 342 8.65 1.46 -14.70
N LEU A 343 8.23 2.25 -13.71
CA LEU A 343 7.21 1.83 -12.75
C LEU A 343 5.82 2.08 -13.33
N THR A 344 4.93 1.13 -13.15
CA THR A 344 3.58 1.20 -13.70
C THR A 344 2.56 0.54 -12.79
N TYR A 345 1.32 1.03 -12.82
CA TYR A 345 0.24 0.42 -12.08
C TYR A 345 -0.44 -0.69 -12.89
N ASN A 346 -0.47 -1.88 -12.32
CA ASN A 346 -1.22 -3.01 -12.81
C ASN A 346 -2.44 -3.22 -11.89
N PRO A 347 -3.69 -3.12 -12.37
CA PRO A 347 -4.88 -3.31 -11.52
C PRO A 347 -4.95 -4.69 -10.84
N LYS A 348 -4.27 -5.70 -11.40
CA LYS A 348 -4.14 -7.00 -10.74
C LYS A 348 -3.04 -6.99 -9.67
N ASN A 349 -1.95 -6.27 -9.90
CA ASN A 349 -0.69 -6.42 -9.17
C ASN A 349 -0.15 -5.11 -8.55
N GLY A 350 -0.93 -4.05 -8.37
CA GLY A 350 -0.43 -2.78 -7.83
C GLY A 350 0.72 -2.19 -8.67
N ILE A 351 1.67 -1.50 -8.01
CA ILE A 351 2.86 -0.96 -8.67
C ILE A 351 3.82 -2.10 -9.02
N VAL A 352 4.16 -2.23 -10.31
CA VAL A 352 5.08 -3.20 -10.86
C VAL A 352 6.15 -2.52 -11.73
N LEU A 353 7.24 -3.22 -11.95
CA LEU A 353 8.33 -2.80 -12.84
C LEU A 353 8.10 -3.40 -14.23
N GLY A 354 7.94 -2.53 -15.23
CA GLY A 354 7.82 -2.88 -16.63
C GLY A 354 9.08 -2.52 -17.41
N VAL A 355 9.37 -3.30 -18.46
CA VAL A 355 10.38 -2.99 -19.48
C VAL A 355 9.74 -3.07 -20.85
N ALA A 356 9.94 -2.04 -21.67
CA ALA A 356 9.49 -2.01 -23.06
C ALA A 356 10.65 -1.59 -23.98
N PRO A 357 10.66 -2.01 -25.25
CA PRO A 357 11.62 -1.48 -26.23
C PRO A 357 11.38 0.02 -26.44
N THR A 358 12.45 0.76 -26.70
CA THR A 358 12.34 2.13 -27.20
C THR A 358 11.97 2.09 -28.68
N LEU A 359 11.45 3.22 -29.19
CA LEU A 359 11.08 3.31 -30.60
C LEU A 359 12.34 3.39 -31.48
N PRO A 360 12.35 2.82 -32.69
CA PRO A 360 13.38 3.13 -33.68
C PRO A 360 13.46 4.66 -33.92
N ARG A 361 14.65 5.20 -34.16
CA ARG A 361 14.85 6.65 -34.40
C ARG A 361 13.92 7.20 -35.51
N ASN A 362 13.64 6.39 -36.53
CA ASN A 362 12.84 6.76 -37.70
C ASN A 362 11.38 6.26 -37.69
N ASP A 363 10.87 5.69 -36.59
CA ASP A 363 9.47 5.23 -36.50
C ASP A 363 8.49 6.40 -36.70
N PRO A 364 7.37 6.24 -37.45
CA PRO A 364 6.43 7.32 -37.72
C PRO A 364 5.72 7.81 -36.44
N ALA A 365 5.13 9.00 -36.53
CA ALA A 365 4.45 9.67 -35.43
C ALA A 365 3.25 8.87 -34.89
N TYR A 366 2.77 9.28 -33.72
CA TYR A 366 1.62 8.73 -32.99
C TYR A 366 0.41 8.40 -33.89
N ILE A 367 -0.15 7.20 -33.71
CA ILE A 367 -1.42 6.77 -34.31
C ILE A 367 -2.54 6.99 -33.27
N PRO A 368 -3.59 7.77 -33.55
CA PRO A 368 -4.72 7.99 -32.63
C PRO A 368 -5.35 6.69 -32.12
N GLN A 369 -5.84 6.66 -30.87
CA GLN A 369 -6.50 5.47 -30.33
C GLN A 369 -7.73 5.06 -31.17
N SER A 370 -8.45 6.02 -31.75
CA SER A 370 -9.55 5.78 -32.69
C SER A 370 -9.14 4.97 -33.91
N GLU A 371 -7.91 5.16 -34.39
CA GLU A 371 -7.31 4.43 -35.52
C GLU A 371 -6.67 3.10 -35.08
N ARG A 372 -6.41 2.90 -33.78
CA ARG A 372 -5.96 1.62 -33.20
C ARG A 372 -7.09 0.62 -32.93
N ARG A 373 -8.36 1.06 -32.90
CA ARG A 373 -9.53 0.27 -32.49
C ARG A 373 -10.16 -0.60 -33.60
N THR A 374 -9.60 -0.66 -34.80
CA THR A 374 -10.25 -1.22 -36.01
C THR A 374 -10.22 -2.74 -36.23
N GLU A 375 -9.92 -3.56 -35.21
CA GLU A 375 -10.11 -5.02 -35.31
C GLU A 375 -11.07 -5.56 -34.24
N TRP A 376 -12.35 -5.23 -34.39
CA TRP A 376 -13.47 -5.93 -33.75
C TRP A 376 -14.07 -6.91 -34.76
N VAL A 377 -13.64 -8.18 -34.72
CA VAL A 377 -14.29 -9.28 -35.45
C VAL A 377 -14.75 -10.31 -34.42
N LEU A 378 -16.06 -10.57 -34.37
CA LEU A 378 -16.69 -11.69 -33.64
C LEU A 378 -16.48 -11.72 -32.11
N GLY A 379 -16.54 -10.57 -31.43
CA GLY A 379 -16.72 -10.53 -29.96
C GLY A 379 -15.53 -11.06 -29.15
N LYS A 380 -14.35 -11.19 -29.77
CA LYS A 380 -13.08 -11.39 -29.07
C LYS A 380 -12.15 -10.23 -29.38
N GLU A 381 -11.65 -9.61 -28.33
CA GLU A 381 -10.48 -8.75 -28.39
C GLU A 381 -9.32 -9.61 -28.96
N VAL A 382 -8.94 -9.38 -30.21
CA VAL A 382 -7.69 -9.92 -30.73
C VAL A 382 -6.60 -9.09 -30.08
N ALA A 383 -6.20 -9.47 -28.87
CA ALA A 383 -4.97 -8.99 -28.30
C ALA A 383 -3.88 -9.29 -29.33
N SER A 384 -3.33 -8.25 -29.99
CA SER A 384 -2.18 -8.46 -30.86
C SER A 384 -1.15 -9.23 -30.03
N LYS A 385 -0.70 -10.38 -30.56
CA LYS A 385 0.22 -11.30 -29.89
C LYS A 385 1.56 -10.66 -29.49
N ASP A 386 1.80 -9.43 -29.91
CA ASP A 386 3.07 -8.71 -29.77
C ASP A 386 2.88 -7.47 -28.89
N SER A 387 2.66 -7.63 -27.58
CA SER A 387 3.03 -6.54 -26.66
C SER A 387 4.48 -6.76 -26.25
N PRO A 388 5.43 -5.89 -26.63
CA PRO A 388 6.83 -6.06 -26.24
C PRO A 388 7.10 -5.62 -24.79
N LEU A 389 6.05 -5.37 -24.00
CA LEU A 389 6.14 -5.05 -22.59
C LEU A 389 6.33 -6.32 -21.74
N GLN A 390 7.43 -6.37 -21.00
CA GLN A 390 7.72 -7.39 -20.02
C GLN A 390 7.51 -6.83 -18.60
N ILE A 391 6.67 -7.48 -17.79
CA ILE A 391 6.55 -7.17 -16.37
C ILE A 391 7.55 -8.01 -15.59
N LEU A 392 8.52 -7.36 -14.95
CA LEU A 392 9.62 -8.02 -14.23
C LEU A 392 9.29 -8.37 -12.79
N THR A 393 8.33 -7.67 -12.18
CA THR A 393 7.98 -7.86 -10.77
C THR A 393 6.50 -8.18 -10.55
N THR A 394 6.21 -9.00 -9.54
CA THR A 394 4.84 -9.34 -9.12
C THR A 394 4.60 -8.88 -7.69
N PHE A 395 3.33 -8.65 -7.32
CA PHE A 395 2.92 -8.07 -6.03
C PHE A 395 2.38 -9.10 -5.02
N MET A 396 2.52 -10.40 -5.28
CA MET A 396 1.76 -11.42 -4.54
C MET A 396 2.55 -12.73 -4.31
N PRO A 397 2.55 -13.30 -3.08
CA PRO A 397 2.99 -12.67 -1.84
C PRO A 397 4.51 -12.43 -1.90
N PRO A 398 5.02 -11.34 -1.32
CA PRO A 398 6.38 -10.97 -1.59
C PRO A 398 7.37 -11.83 -0.80
N LYS A 399 8.16 -12.61 -1.53
CA LYS A 399 9.40 -13.16 -0.95
C LYS A 399 10.41 -12.06 -0.59
N HIS A 400 10.30 -10.88 -1.20
CA HIS A 400 11.34 -9.84 -1.18
C HIS A 400 10.93 -8.51 -0.55
N TYR A 401 9.76 -7.92 -0.88
CA TYR A 401 9.34 -6.58 -0.38
C TYR A 401 7.81 -6.41 -0.26
N GLU A 402 7.29 -5.63 0.68
CA GLU A 402 5.85 -5.38 0.84
C GLU A 402 5.20 -4.67 -0.37
N TYR A 403 5.81 -3.58 -0.85
CA TYR A 403 5.38 -2.85 -2.06
C TYR A 403 6.55 -2.04 -2.65
N ILE A 404 6.49 -1.78 -3.96
CA ILE A 404 7.48 -0.94 -4.66
C ILE A 404 7.17 0.55 -4.43
N ILE A 405 8.22 1.34 -4.28
CA ILE A 405 8.11 2.78 -4.09
C ILE A 405 8.12 3.49 -5.44
N GLY A 406 7.07 4.28 -5.71
CA GLY A 406 6.78 4.88 -7.02
C GLY A 406 7.60 6.10 -7.44
N GLN A 407 8.67 6.48 -6.71
CA GLN A 407 9.36 7.74 -6.99
C GLN A 407 10.36 7.68 -8.14
N GLU A 408 11.33 6.76 -8.13
CA GLU A 408 12.37 6.62 -9.17
C GLU A 408 13.07 5.24 -9.18
N LEU A 409 13.59 4.83 -10.34
CA LEU A 409 14.46 3.65 -10.55
C LEU A 409 15.65 4.02 -11.44
N ASN A 410 16.70 3.21 -11.45
CA ASN A 410 17.87 3.42 -12.32
C ASN A 410 18.41 2.12 -12.91
N VAL A 411 19.01 2.21 -14.09
CA VAL A 411 19.63 1.07 -14.79
C VAL A 411 21.14 1.22 -14.89
N TRP A 412 21.86 0.09 -14.93
CA TRP A 412 23.32 0.05 -15.09
C TRP A 412 23.75 -1.04 -16.10
N PRO A 413 24.80 -0.83 -16.93
CA PRO A 413 25.65 0.38 -17.00
C PRO A 413 24.92 1.64 -17.50
N PHE A 414 25.21 2.78 -16.88
CA PHE A 414 24.69 4.05 -17.37
C PHE A 414 25.52 4.46 -18.59
N ASN A 415 24.89 4.81 -19.72
CA ASN A 415 25.57 5.22 -20.97
C ASN A 415 26.45 4.17 -21.68
N GLY A 416 26.25 2.88 -21.42
CA GLY A 416 27.05 1.85 -22.07
C GLY A 416 28.54 1.89 -21.72
N SER A 417 28.95 2.71 -20.76
CA SER A 417 30.32 2.77 -20.27
C SER A 417 30.57 1.64 -19.27
N ASP A 418 30.80 0.44 -19.81
CA ASP A 418 31.84 -0.45 -19.28
C ASP A 418 33.23 0.02 -19.76
N LEU A 419 33.34 1.32 -20.05
CA LEU A 419 34.53 1.96 -20.55
C LEU A 419 35.26 2.57 -19.37
N ASP A 420 35.97 1.68 -18.68
CA ASP A 420 37.32 2.02 -18.28
C ASP A 420 37.97 2.82 -19.44
N TRP A 421 38.38 4.05 -19.18
CA TRP A 421 39.54 4.83 -19.65
C TRP A 421 40.64 4.19 -20.57
N TRP A 422 40.49 2.97 -21.09
CA TRP A 422 41.40 2.28 -22.03
C TRP A 422 41.10 2.55 -23.52
N GLN A 423 40.10 3.37 -23.85
CA GLN A 423 39.67 3.68 -25.23
C GLN A 423 40.39 4.86 -25.90
N ASP A 424 41.31 5.53 -25.20
CA ASP A 424 42.27 6.43 -25.88
C ASP A 424 43.30 5.67 -26.74
N PHE A 425 43.23 4.32 -26.78
CA PHE A 425 43.99 3.49 -27.71
C PHE A 425 43.11 3.09 -28.93
N ASP A 426 43.47 3.59 -30.11
CA ASP A 426 42.88 3.14 -31.39
C ASP A 426 43.45 1.77 -31.79
N TRP A 427 42.97 0.71 -31.14
CA TRP A 427 43.34 -0.68 -31.45
C TRP A 427 43.04 -1.08 -32.89
N SER A 428 42.08 -0.39 -33.55
CA SER A 428 41.79 -0.62 -34.96
C SER A 428 42.96 -0.18 -35.84
N LYS A 429 43.68 0.87 -35.41
CA LYS A 429 44.91 1.32 -36.04
C LYS A 429 46.07 0.39 -35.72
N GLU A 430 46.28 -0.05 -34.48
CA GLU A 430 47.33 -1.03 -34.16
C GLU A 430 47.15 -2.36 -34.91
N VAL A 431 45.93 -2.92 -34.97
CA VAL A 431 45.67 -4.14 -35.74
C VAL A 431 45.90 -3.90 -37.23
N LYS A 432 45.50 -2.74 -37.78
CA LYS A 432 45.77 -2.41 -39.19
C LYS A 432 47.26 -2.23 -39.47
N ASP A 433 47.99 -1.60 -38.56
CA ASP A 433 49.43 -1.33 -38.67
C ASP A 433 50.22 -2.65 -38.57
N VAL A 434 49.89 -3.53 -37.63
CA VAL A 434 50.51 -4.87 -37.50
C VAL A 434 50.16 -5.75 -38.70
N VAL A 435 48.91 -5.74 -39.19
CA VAL A 435 48.52 -6.48 -40.40
C VAL A 435 49.21 -5.92 -41.65
N TYR A 436 49.42 -4.61 -41.72
CA TYR A 436 50.15 -3.96 -42.80
C TYR A 436 51.63 -4.36 -42.80
N GLU A 437 52.30 -4.30 -41.65
CA GLU A 437 53.69 -4.71 -41.51
C GLU A 437 53.88 -6.22 -41.73
N LEU A 438 52.92 -7.06 -41.31
CA LEU A 438 52.90 -8.49 -41.64
C LEU A 438 52.85 -8.73 -43.16
N LYS A 439 51.93 -8.06 -43.86
CA LYS A 439 51.82 -8.19 -45.33
C LYS A 439 53.09 -7.73 -46.03
N LYS A 440 53.71 -6.67 -45.54
CA LYS A 440 54.97 -6.14 -46.07
C LYS A 440 56.13 -7.11 -45.83
N ALA A 441 56.23 -7.70 -44.65
CA ALA A 441 57.22 -8.74 -44.35
C ALA A 441 57.03 -9.99 -45.23
N GLN A 442 55.78 -10.41 -45.45
CA GLN A 442 55.44 -11.52 -46.36
C GLN A 442 55.82 -11.23 -47.82
N GLN A 443 55.60 -9.99 -48.30
CA GLN A 443 56.01 -9.57 -49.64
C GLN A 443 57.53 -9.51 -49.81
N ASN A 444 58.24 -8.97 -48.81
CA ASN A 444 59.70 -8.94 -48.82
C ASN A 444 60.28 -10.36 -48.81
N LEU A 445 59.72 -11.26 -48.00
CA LEU A 445 60.11 -12.68 -47.99
C LEU A 445 59.88 -13.34 -49.36
N PHE A 446 58.78 -13.00 -50.04
CA PHE A 446 58.49 -13.52 -51.38
C PHE A 446 59.52 -13.03 -52.42
N GLN A 447 59.84 -11.73 -52.42
CA GLN A 447 60.86 -11.14 -53.30
C GLN A 447 62.25 -11.73 -53.04
N LEU A 448 62.65 -11.87 -51.77
CA LEU A 448 63.93 -12.47 -51.39
C LEU A 448 64.06 -13.93 -51.87
N LYS A 449 62.95 -14.67 -51.92
CA LYS A 449 62.91 -16.04 -52.45
C LYS A 449 62.93 -16.12 -53.98
N GLU A 450 62.47 -15.10 -54.71
CA GLU A 450 62.50 -15.06 -56.17
C GLU A 450 63.85 -14.56 -56.73
N GLU A 451 64.54 -13.65 -56.02
CA GLU A 451 65.66 -12.88 -56.59
C GLU A 451 67.08 -13.34 -56.16
N SER A 452 67.23 -14.27 -55.19
CA SER A 452 68.54 -14.53 -54.56
C SER A 452 69.21 -15.88 -54.88
N PRO A 453 70.50 -15.92 -55.27
CA PRO A 453 71.32 -17.13 -55.35
C PRO A 453 71.81 -17.61 -53.96
N ILE A 454 70.98 -18.44 -53.34
CA ILE A 454 71.18 -19.57 -52.37
C ILE A 454 72.14 -19.45 -51.17
N GLU A 455 73.22 -18.65 -51.12
CA GLU A 455 74.12 -18.61 -49.93
C GLU A 455 74.10 -17.29 -49.12
N SER A 456 73.83 -16.14 -49.74
CA SER A 456 73.82 -14.85 -49.01
C SER A 456 72.44 -14.40 -48.50
N ALA A 457 71.38 -15.10 -48.88
CA ALA A 457 70.00 -14.73 -48.54
C ALA A 457 69.38 -15.60 -47.44
N GLU A 458 70.05 -16.66 -46.98
CA GLU A 458 69.50 -17.56 -45.93
C GLU A 458 69.30 -16.81 -44.60
N GLU A 459 70.23 -15.93 -44.23
CA GLU A 459 70.15 -15.12 -43.01
C GLU A 459 69.00 -14.10 -43.07
N GLU A 460 68.88 -13.38 -44.20
CA GLU A 460 67.79 -12.41 -44.43
C GLU A 460 66.40 -13.06 -44.52
N ILE A 461 66.32 -14.25 -45.13
CA ILE A 461 65.09 -15.06 -45.15
C ILE A 461 64.73 -15.52 -43.73
N GLY A 462 65.73 -15.92 -42.93
CA GLY A 462 65.55 -16.28 -41.53
C GLY A 462 64.98 -15.13 -40.70
N ASP A 463 65.54 -13.93 -40.85
CA ASP A 463 65.08 -12.72 -40.15
C ASP A 463 63.64 -12.33 -40.54
N GLN A 464 63.28 -12.43 -41.82
CA GLN A 464 61.91 -12.17 -42.26
C GLN A 464 60.90 -13.20 -41.73
N LEU A 465 61.29 -14.48 -41.66
CA LEU A 465 60.44 -15.52 -41.06
C LEU A 465 60.22 -15.30 -39.57
N ILE A 466 61.24 -14.85 -38.83
CA ILE A 466 61.12 -14.48 -37.42
C ILE A 466 60.18 -13.29 -37.24
N ARG A 467 60.30 -12.24 -38.06
CA ARG A 467 59.39 -11.08 -38.03
C ARG A 467 57.94 -11.47 -38.29
N ILE A 468 57.70 -12.33 -39.29
CA ILE A 468 56.36 -12.85 -39.59
C ILE A 468 55.80 -13.61 -38.39
N ALA A 469 56.59 -14.49 -37.77
CA ALA A 469 56.15 -15.25 -36.60
C ALA A 469 55.78 -14.34 -35.41
N ILE A 470 56.58 -13.28 -35.16
CA ILE A 470 56.29 -12.28 -34.13
C ILE A 470 54.95 -11.59 -34.40
N PHE A 471 54.75 -11.08 -35.62
CA PHE A 471 53.50 -10.39 -35.97
C PHE A 471 52.27 -11.33 -35.94
N GLU A 472 52.42 -12.60 -36.33
CA GLU A 472 51.34 -13.59 -36.24
C GLU A 472 50.96 -13.91 -34.78
N GLU A 473 51.93 -13.97 -33.87
CA GLU A 473 51.69 -14.17 -32.43
C GLU A 473 51.06 -12.93 -31.78
N GLU A 474 51.48 -11.74 -32.21
CA GLU A 474 50.91 -10.46 -31.79
C GLU A 474 49.45 -10.32 -32.25
N ILE A 475 49.14 -10.69 -33.49
CA ILE A 475 47.76 -10.76 -34.02
C ILE A 475 46.92 -11.75 -33.22
N LYS A 476 47.41 -12.97 -32.95
CA LYS A 476 46.67 -13.95 -32.13
C LYS A 476 46.36 -13.40 -30.73
N THR A 477 47.30 -12.67 -30.14
CA THR A 477 47.14 -12.05 -28.83
C THR A 477 46.09 -10.93 -28.86
N LEU A 478 46.09 -10.11 -29.91
CA LEU A 478 45.11 -9.06 -30.15
C LEU A 478 43.71 -9.63 -30.43
N GLU A 479 43.61 -10.70 -31.23
CA GLU A 479 42.35 -11.40 -31.50
C GLU A 479 41.74 -12.02 -30.24
N LYS A 480 42.57 -12.64 -29.39
CA LYS A 480 42.13 -13.19 -28.11
C LYS A 480 41.58 -12.09 -27.19
N LYS A 481 42.27 -10.94 -27.10
CA LYS A 481 41.79 -9.75 -26.36
C LYS A 481 40.48 -9.21 -26.92
N LEU A 482 40.31 -9.19 -28.25
CA LEU A 482 39.08 -8.74 -28.92
C LEU A 482 37.89 -9.67 -28.63
N VAL A 483 38.13 -10.98 -28.54
CA VAL A 483 37.11 -11.98 -28.15
C VAL A 483 36.70 -11.82 -26.68
N ASP A 484 37.63 -11.50 -25.79
CA ASP A 484 37.33 -11.22 -24.38
C ASP A 484 36.60 -9.87 -24.20
N LEU A 485 36.84 -8.87 -25.05
CA LEU A 485 36.07 -7.60 -25.11
C LEU A 485 34.62 -7.79 -25.57
N LYS A 486 34.34 -8.76 -26.46
CA LYS A 486 32.96 -9.14 -26.82
C LYS A 486 32.21 -9.86 -25.68
N ARG A 487 32.87 -10.14 -24.56
CA ARG A 487 32.27 -10.73 -23.34
C ARG A 487 31.89 -9.70 -22.27
N VAL A 488 31.98 -8.39 -22.55
CA VAL A 488 31.34 -7.35 -21.72
C VAL A 488 29.88 -7.76 -21.46
N PRO A 489 29.43 -7.89 -20.19
CA PRO A 489 28.18 -8.56 -19.91
C PRO A 489 27.00 -7.82 -20.56
N LYS A 490 26.19 -8.55 -21.34
CA LYS A 490 24.86 -8.11 -21.81
C LYS A 490 23.83 -7.92 -20.68
N VAL A 491 24.28 -7.71 -19.45
CA VAL A 491 23.46 -7.77 -18.24
C VAL A 491 23.18 -6.35 -17.78
N SER A 492 22.00 -5.85 -18.16
CA SER A 492 21.44 -4.62 -17.60
C SER A 492 20.91 -4.91 -16.19
N LYS A 493 21.34 -4.14 -15.19
CA LYS A 493 20.79 -4.18 -13.82
C LYS A 493 19.77 -3.07 -13.64
N ILE A 494 18.74 -3.29 -12.81
CA ILE A 494 17.82 -2.24 -12.36
C ILE A 494 17.89 -2.14 -10.85
N ALA A 495 18.14 -0.93 -10.34
CA ALA A 495 18.03 -0.58 -8.93
C ALA A 495 16.71 0.16 -8.68
N PHE A 496 15.99 -0.26 -7.63
CA PHE A 496 14.81 0.43 -7.13
C PHE A 496 14.70 0.24 -5.61
N PHE A 497 14.05 1.19 -4.94
CA PHE A 497 13.67 1.01 -3.55
C PHE A 497 12.30 0.34 -3.46
N ALA A 498 12.17 -0.59 -2.54
CA ALA A 498 10.88 -1.13 -2.14
C ALA A 498 10.81 -1.23 -0.62
N ARG A 499 9.59 -1.13 -0.09
CA ARG A 499 9.35 -1.24 1.35
C ARG A 499 9.56 -2.68 1.79
N LYS A 500 10.40 -2.90 2.80
CA LYS A 500 10.53 -4.19 3.48
C LYS A 500 10.65 -3.93 4.97
N ASN A 501 9.81 -4.58 5.77
CA ASN A 501 9.88 -4.47 7.23
C ASN A 501 9.71 -3.01 7.69
N ARG A 502 10.77 -2.44 8.30
CA ARG A 502 10.81 -1.08 8.83
C ARG A 502 10.91 -0.02 7.73
N ASP A 503 11.60 -0.31 6.63
CA ASP A 503 12.03 0.79 5.75
C ASP A 503 12.24 0.38 4.31
N HIS A 504 12.78 1.31 3.55
CA HIS A 504 13.14 1.15 2.17
C HIS A 504 14.41 0.30 2.09
N THR A 505 14.32 -0.78 1.33
CA THR A 505 15.45 -1.65 1.00
C THR A 505 15.78 -1.44 -0.47
N LEU A 506 17.07 -1.36 -0.78
CA LEU A 506 17.54 -1.27 -2.16
C LEU A 506 17.52 -2.67 -2.76
N PHE A 507 16.75 -2.84 -3.84
CA PHE A 507 16.74 -4.07 -4.62
C PHE A 507 17.44 -3.85 -5.95
N ILE A 508 18.29 -4.80 -6.32
CA ILE A 508 18.92 -4.87 -7.63
C ILE A 508 18.45 -6.14 -8.31
N ILE A 509 17.89 -5.99 -9.50
CA ILE A 509 17.43 -7.10 -10.33
C ILE A 509 18.12 -7.11 -11.69
N ASP A 510 18.11 -8.25 -12.34
CA ASP A 510 18.47 -8.42 -13.74
C ASP A 510 17.31 -7.92 -14.62
N ALA A 511 17.57 -6.96 -15.51
CA ALA A 511 16.56 -6.33 -16.35
C ALA A 511 16.00 -7.26 -17.44
N ASN A 512 16.73 -8.31 -17.83
CA ASN A 512 16.31 -9.24 -18.88
C ASN A 512 15.41 -10.34 -18.31
N THR A 513 15.72 -10.81 -17.11
CA THR A 513 15.08 -11.98 -16.49
C THR A 513 14.15 -11.63 -15.33
N GLY A 514 14.26 -10.42 -14.76
CA GLY A 514 13.55 -10.03 -13.55
C GLY A 514 14.08 -10.70 -12.27
N LYS A 515 15.19 -11.45 -12.35
CA LYS A 515 15.75 -12.18 -11.22
C LYS A 515 16.42 -11.22 -10.24
N PHE A 516 16.17 -11.39 -8.94
CA PHE A 516 16.90 -10.67 -7.89
C PHE A 516 18.39 -11.02 -7.90
N ILE A 517 19.22 -9.98 -7.93
CA ILE A 517 20.68 -10.05 -7.89
C ILE A 517 21.16 -9.75 -6.48
N GLN A 518 20.71 -8.64 -5.90
CA GLN A 518 21.19 -8.14 -4.61
C GLN A 518 20.07 -7.40 -3.86
N GLU A 519 20.18 -7.40 -2.54
CA GLU A 519 19.27 -6.73 -1.61
C GLU A 519 20.12 -6.07 -0.51
N GLU A 520 19.91 -4.78 -0.27
CA GLU A 520 20.64 -4.00 0.74
C GLU A 520 19.66 -3.28 1.66
N GLU A 521 19.66 -3.64 2.95
CA GLU A 521 18.91 -2.91 3.97
C GLU A 521 19.62 -1.57 4.27
N ILE A 522 18.88 -0.47 4.13
CA ILE A 522 19.44 0.86 4.38
C ILE A 522 19.08 1.29 5.81
N PRO A 523 20.06 1.63 6.67
CA PRO A 523 19.81 2.11 8.03
C PRO A 523 19.42 3.60 8.07
N LEU A 524 18.57 4.03 7.14
CA LEU A 524 18.06 5.40 6.99
C LEU A 524 16.57 5.34 6.64
N ASP A 525 15.83 6.38 7.00
CA ASP A 525 14.41 6.43 6.76
C ASP A 525 14.13 6.93 5.33
N GLN A 526 13.14 6.35 4.64
CA GLN A 526 12.64 6.85 3.37
C GLN A 526 13.70 7.05 2.26
N SER A 527 14.40 5.99 1.87
CA SER A 527 15.38 6.05 0.77
C SER A 527 14.72 6.09 -0.62
N PHE A 528 15.08 7.04 -1.48
CA PHE A 528 14.50 7.22 -2.83
C PHE A 528 15.56 7.52 -3.88
N SER A 529 15.18 7.38 -5.15
CA SER A 529 15.97 7.81 -6.31
C SER A 529 17.38 7.21 -6.36
N PRO A 530 17.51 5.87 -6.42
CA PRO A 530 18.81 5.24 -6.53
C PRO A 530 19.44 5.60 -7.90
N ASN A 531 20.75 5.80 -7.92
CA ASN A 531 21.51 6.04 -9.13
C ASN A 531 22.89 5.37 -9.01
N PHE A 532 23.20 4.46 -9.93
CA PHE A 532 24.49 3.79 -9.94
C PHE A 532 25.62 4.75 -10.30
N SER A 533 26.79 4.55 -9.70
CA SER A 533 28.07 5.05 -10.23
C SER A 533 28.36 4.42 -11.59
N THR A 534 29.27 5.06 -12.33
CA THR A 534 29.75 4.60 -13.64
C THR A 534 30.25 3.15 -13.59
N ASN A 535 31.07 2.81 -12.60
CA ASN A 535 31.57 1.46 -12.37
C ASN A 535 30.57 0.48 -11.70
N GLY A 536 29.37 0.93 -11.34
CA GLY A 536 28.33 0.10 -10.73
C GLY A 536 28.62 -0.41 -9.33
N LEU A 537 29.68 0.07 -8.68
CA LEU A 537 30.07 -0.32 -7.31
C LEU A 537 29.41 0.54 -6.23
N VAL A 538 28.95 1.73 -6.58
CA VAL A 538 28.35 2.68 -5.63
C VAL A 538 26.94 3.03 -6.11
N VAL A 539 26.00 3.19 -5.19
CA VAL A 539 24.66 3.72 -5.47
C VAL A 539 24.48 5.01 -4.68
N TYR A 540 24.17 6.09 -5.38
CA TYR A 540 23.76 7.37 -4.82
C TYR A 540 22.24 7.40 -4.67
N PHE A 541 21.74 7.93 -3.57
CA PHE A 541 20.30 8.02 -3.31
C PHE A 541 20.00 9.12 -2.30
N SER A 542 18.75 9.57 -2.27
CA SER A 542 18.29 10.47 -1.20
C SER A 542 17.68 9.67 -0.07
N ALA A 543 17.92 10.05 1.18
CA ALA A 543 17.31 9.42 2.34
C ALA A 543 17.14 10.42 3.47
N ALA A 544 16.22 10.12 4.39
CA ALA A 544 15.99 10.92 5.58
C ALA A 544 16.70 10.34 6.80
N ARG A 545 17.17 11.23 7.68
CA ARG A 545 17.60 10.93 9.04
C ARG A 545 16.96 11.96 9.95
N ASN A 546 16.12 11.52 10.89
CA ASN A 546 15.44 12.40 11.85
C ASN A 546 14.76 13.62 11.20
N ILE A 547 13.95 13.40 10.15
CA ILE A 547 13.20 14.40 9.33
C ILE A 547 14.01 15.15 8.26
N GLN A 548 15.33 15.22 8.39
CA GLN A 548 16.19 15.89 7.42
C GLN A 548 16.55 14.96 6.27
N ARG A 549 16.45 15.45 5.03
CA ARG A 549 16.73 14.65 3.84
C ARG A 549 18.02 15.07 3.16
N ASP A 550 18.92 14.11 3.00
CA ASP A 550 20.25 14.28 2.43
C ASP A 550 20.51 13.30 1.28
N ILE A 551 21.61 13.53 0.55
CA ILE A 551 22.13 12.60 -0.43
C ILE A 551 23.19 11.71 0.20
N TYR A 552 23.05 10.40 -0.01
CA TYR A 552 23.94 9.37 0.50
C TYR A 552 24.55 8.57 -0.65
N SER A 553 25.71 7.96 -0.39
CA SER A 553 26.30 6.92 -1.22
C SER A 553 26.43 5.62 -0.44
N LEU A 554 26.16 4.50 -1.11
CA LEU A 554 26.36 3.14 -0.60
C LEU A 554 27.31 2.38 -1.52
N ASN A 555 28.42 1.89 -0.98
CA ASN A 555 29.28 0.95 -1.68
C ASN A 555 28.71 -0.47 -1.59
N LEU A 556 28.35 -1.07 -2.73
CA LEU A 556 27.70 -2.38 -2.82
C LEU A 556 28.60 -3.56 -2.47
N LYS A 557 29.92 -3.36 -2.35
CA LYS A 557 30.89 -4.40 -1.99
C LYS A 557 31.30 -4.32 -0.52
N THR A 558 31.53 -3.10 0.01
CA THR A 558 31.96 -2.89 1.40
C THR A 558 30.79 -2.64 2.35
N HIS A 559 29.59 -2.39 1.81
CA HIS A 559 28.40 -1.92 2.54
C HIS A 559 28.62 -0.59 3.29
N GLU A 560 29.63 0.18 2.87
CA GLU A 560 29.93 1.48 3.47
C GLU A 560 28.91 2.53 3.00
N LEU A 561 28.31 3.21 3.97
CA LEU A 561 27.31 4.26 3.77
C LEU A 561 27.88 5.63 4.17
N LYS A 562 27.87 6.60 3.26
CA LYS A 562 28.39 7.97 3.48
C LYS A 562 27.32 9.02 3.18
N ASN A 563 27.15 10.03 4.05
CA ASN A 563 26.36 11.23 3.76
C ASN A 563 27.23 12.22 2.96
N LEU A 564 26.74 12.72 1.82
CA LEU A 564 27.46 13.60 0.91
C LEU A 564 27.10 15.07 1.03
N THR A 565 25.87 15.39 1.48
CA THR A 565 25.40 16.78 1.50
C THR A 565 25.43 17.39 2.89
N ASN A 566 25.17 16.60 3.94
CA ASN A 566 25.24 16.97 5.35
C ASN A 566 24.74 18.40 5.64
N GLY A 567 23.55 18.77 5.13
CA GLY A 567 23.08 20.16 5.16
C GLY A 567 21.61 20.26 5.51
N GLY A 568 21.23 21.25 6.33
CA GLY A 568 19.87 21.49 6.87
C GLY A 568 18.76 21.76 5.84
N THR A 569 18.99 21.46 4.57
CA THR A 569 18.06 21.62 3.45
C THR A 569 17.56 20.26 2.97
N PHE A 570 16.36 20.22 2.40
CA PHE A 570 15.80 18.98 1.83
C PHE A 570 16.44 18.70 0.46
N ASN A 571 17.25 17.63 0.37
CA ASN A 571 18.00 17.28 -0.85
C ASN A 571 17.43 15.99 -1.49
N SER A 572 17.29 15.95 -2.83
CA SER A 572 16.70 14.80 -3.54
C SER A 572 17.21 14.56 -4.96
N ALA A 573 16.73 13.49 -5.59
CA ALA A 573 16.95 13.13 -7.01
C ALA A 573 18.43 13.18 -7.50
N PRO A 574 19.37 12.49 -6.83
CA PRO A 574 20.78 12.53 -7.21
C PRO A 574 21.05 11.85 -8.57
N ARG A 575 22.02 12.39 -9.31
CA ARG A 575 22.49 11.91 -10.62
C ARG A 575 23.98 12.12 -10.77
N VAL A 576 24.74 11.05 -10.85
CA VAL A 576 26.17 11.12 -11.12
C VAL A 576 26.43 11.42 -12.60
N SER A 577 27.46 12.21 -12.86
CA SER A 577 27.94 12.49 -14.21
C SER A 577 28.55 11.23 -14.85
N PRO A 578 28.60 11.14 -16.20
CA PRO A 578 29.15 9.98 -16.90
C PRO A 578 30.64 9.72 -16.62
N ASP A 579 31.39 10.73 -16.20
CA ASP A 579 32.79 10.62 -15.79
C ASP A 579 32.96 10.27 -14.30
N GLY A 580 31.87 10.23 -13.52
CA GLY A 580 31.88 9.92 -12.10
C GLY A 580 32.40 11.03 -11.18
N THR A 581 32.73 12.22 -11.71
CA THR A 581 33.38 13.29 -10.91
C THR A 581 32.40 14.27 -10.28
N LYS A 582 31.17 14.36 -10.78
CA LYS A 582 30.15 15.31 -10.33
C LYS A 582 28.82 14.62 -10.05
N LEU A 583 28.02 15.23 -9.19
CA LEU A 583 26.68 14.79 -8.84
C LEU A 583 25.71 15.96 -8.97
N ALA A 584 24.75 15.86 -9.90
CA ALA A 584 23.61 16.77 -9.96
C ALA A 584 22.53 16.31 -8.98
N TYR A 585 21.96 17.23 -8.22
CA TYR A 585 20.91 16.93 -7.25
C TYR A 585 20.00 18.13 -7.05
N VAL A 586 18.83 17.89 -6.45
CA VAL A 586 17.83 18.91 -6.16
C VAL A 586 17.98 19.36 -4.72
N VAL A 587 18.01 20.67 -4.49
CA VAL A 587 17.98 21.31 -3.17
C VAL A 587 16.69 22.09 -3.04
N PHE A 588 16.00 21.92 -1.92
CA PHE A 588 14.91 22.80 -1.53
C PHE A 588 15.48 24.02 -0.80
N ASP A 589 15.46 25.16 -1.47
CA ASP A 589 15.95 26.44 -0.96
C ASP A 589 14.86 27.50 -1.08
N GLY A 590 14.63 28.28 -0.03
CA GLY A 590 13.68 29.40 0.01
C GLY A 590 12.28 29.14 -0.58
N GLY A 591 11.72 27.94 -0.39
CA GLY A 591 10.39 27.58 -0.87
C GLY A 591 10.34 26.90 -2.24
N PHE A 592 11.47 26.77 -2.94
CA PHE A 592 11.54 26.23 -4.30
C PHE A 592 12.62 25.16 -4.47
N GLN A 593 12.42 24.29 -5.45
CA GLN A 593 13.40 23.28 -5.85
C GLN A 593 14.41 23.86 -6.84
N LYS A 594 15.71 23.63 -6.61
CA LYS A 594 16.80 24.13 -7.45
C LYS A 594 17.82 23.05 -7.74
N LEU A 595 18.48 23.12 -8.90
CA LEU A 595 19.53 22.18 -9.27
C LEU A 595 20.88 22.65 -8.74
N PHE A 596 21.62 21.71 -8.13
CA PHE A 596 22.98 21.92 -7.64
C PHE A 596 23.92 20.85 -8.21
N LEU A 597 25.20 21.19 -8.36
CA LEU A 597 26.30 20.26 -8.58
C LEU A 597 27.12 20.11 -7.31
N LEU A 598 27.43 18.88 -6.97
CA LEU A 598 28.45 18.52 -5.99
C LEU A 598 29.63 17.89 -6.75
N ASN A 599 30.82 18.43 -6.55
CA ASN A 599 32.06 17.80 -7.01
C ASN A 599 32.46 16.69 -6.02
N LEU A 600 32.53 15.45 -6.49
CA LEU A 600 32.77 14.27 -5.65
C LEU A 600 34.25 14.10 -5.25
N LEU A 601 35.16 14.90 -5.83
CA LEU A 601 36.60 14.85 -5.53
C LEU A 601 37.01 15.79 -4.39
N ASN A 602 36.30 16.92 -4.22
CA ASN A 602 36.67 17.97 -3.27
C ASN A 602 35.48 18.56 -2.48
N ASP A 603 34.30 17.97 -2.61
CA ASP A 603 33.05 18.35 -1.92
C ASP A 603 32.56 19.79 -2.19
N THR A 604 33.01 20.46 -3.26
CA THR A 604 32.52 21.80 -3.61
C THR A 604 31.11 21.74 -4.20
N LYS A 605 30.22 22.62 -3.70
CA LYS A 605 28.83 22.75 -4.16
C LYS A 605 28.66 24.00 -5.03
N GLU A 606 27.91 23.87 -6.12
CA GLU A 606 27.58 24.95 -7.04
C GLU A 606 26.08 24.92 -7.37
N GLN A 607 25.40 26.06 -7.24
CA GLN A 607 24.01 26.19 -7.69
C GLN A 607 23.95 26.42 -9.20
N LEU A 608 23.07 25.68 -9.89
CA LEU A 608 22.93 25.73 -11.34
C LEU A 608 21.73 26.52 -11.83
N THR A 609 20.64 26.53 -11.06
CA THR A 609 19.40 27.23 -11.43
C THR A 609 19.00 28.19 -10.31
N PHE A 610 18.34 29.29 -10.68
CA PHE A 610 17.99 30.39 -9.78
C PHE A 610 16.52 30.80 -9.99
N GLY A 611 15.98 31.71 -9.17
CA GLY A 611 14.64 32.29 -9.35
C GLY A 611 13.51 31.57 -8.60
N ARG A 612 12.30 32.15 -8.65
CA ARG A 612 11.12 31.75 -7.85
C ARG A 612 10.23 30.71 -8.55
N TRP A 613 10.83 29.59 -8.93
CA TRP A 613 10.21 28.47 -9.64
C TRP A 613 10.91 27.17 -9.28
N ASN A 614 10.32 26.03 -9.57
CA ASN A 614 10.87 24.71 -9.25
C ASN A 614 11.59 24.11 -10.45
N ASP A 615 12.79 23.59 -10.20
CA ASP A 615 13.59 22.81 -11.14
C ASP A 615 13.87 21.43 -10.53
N ASN A 616 13.59 20.34 -11.27
CA ASN A 616 13.64 18.98 -10.71
C ASN A 616 14.04 17.94 -11.79
N SER A 617 14.24 16.69 -11.34
CA SER A 617 14.48 15.51 -12.17
C SER A 617 15.62 15.66 -13.18
N PRO A 618 16.84 16.06 -12.76
CA PRO A 618 17.96 16.19 -13.67
C PRO A 618 18.32 14.82 -14.30
N SER A 619 18.95 14.87 -15.47
CA SER A 619 19.59 13.73 -16.13
C SER A 619 20.73 14.23 -17.03
N TRP A 620 21.88 13.55 -16.98
CA TRP A 620 23.06 13.89 -17.76
C TRP A 620 22.97 13.43 -19.21
N SER A 621 23.49 14.25 -20.12
CA SER A 621 23.89 13.81 -21.46
C SER A 621 25.08 12.85 -21.35
N SER A 622 25.30 12.04 -22.39
CA SER A 622 26.31 10.99 -22.35
C SER A 622 27.76 11.47 -22.30
N ASP A 623 28.00 12.70 -22.73
CA ASP A 623 29.28 13.40 -22.68
C ASP A 623 29.47 14.25 -21.40
N GLY A 624 28.46 14.33 -20.53
CA GLY A 624 28.55 15.08 -19.27
C GLY A 624 28.55 16.61 -19.41
N THR A 625 28.24 17.17 -20.59
CA THR A 625 28.26 18.63 -20.82
C THR A 625 26.91 19.31 -20.57
N THR A 626 25.82 18.55 -20.69
CA THR A 626 24.45 19.06 -20.64
C THR A 626 23.60 18.29 -19.63
N LEU A 627 22.72 19.00 -18.92
CA LEU A 627 21.65 18.39 -18.12
C LEU A 627 20.30 18.64 -18.79
N VAL A 628 19.46 17.61 -18.85
CA VAL A 628 18.01 17.75 -19.10
C VAL A 628 17.27 17.70 -17.77
N TYR A 629 16.24 18.53 -17.60
CA TYR A 629 15.48 18.65 -16.37
C TYR A 629 14.08 19.19 -16.64
N THR A 630 13.23 19.23 -15.61
CA THR A 630 11.89 19.83 -15.68
C THR A 630 11.84 21.13 -14.90
N SER A 631 11.19 22.15 -15.45
CA SER A 631 11.05 23.46 -14.80
C SER A 631 9.65 24.05 -14.98
N ASP A 632 9.15 24.75 -13.95
CA ASP A 632 7.89 25.51 -13.98
C ASP A 632 8.09 27.04 -14.15
N GLU A 633 9.30 27.48 -14.57
CA GLU A 633 9.77 28.89 -14.64
C GLU A 633 8.77 29.93 -15.17
N ARG A 634 8.01 29.61 -16.22
CA ARG A 634 7.25 30.61 -16.99
C ARG A 634 5.83 30.81 -16.49
N ASP A 635 5.09 29.71 -16.46
CA ASP A 635 3.63 29.68 -16.48
C ASP A 635 3.07 28.71 -15.44
N GLU A 636 3.91 28.25 -14.51
CA GLU A 636 3.53 27.22 -13.55
C GLU A 636 3.08 25.95 -14.29
N ILE A 637 3.77 25.57 -15.36
CA ILE A 637 3.59 24.27 -16.01
C ILE A 637 4.96 23.64 -16.18
N TRP A 638 5.10 22.40 -15.72
CA TRP A 638 6.33 21.64 -15.86
C TRP A 638 6.67 21.43 -17.33
N ASN A 639 7.79 21.98 -17.79
CA ASN A 639 8.27 21.85 -19.16
C ASN A 639 9.67 21.27 -19.20
N LEU A 640 10.04 20.73 -20.37
CA LEU A 640 11.36 20.16 -20.62
C LEU A 640 12.38 21.27 -20.86
N TYR A 641 13.45 21.28 -20.08
CA TYR A 641 14.57 22.19 -20.23
C TYR A 641 15.88 21.43 -20.36
N THR A 642 16.84 22.05 -21.04
CA THR A 642 18.26 21.64 -20.98
C THR A 642 19.12 22.80 -20.54
N ILE A 643 20.19 22.54 -19.79
CA ILE A 643 21.22 23.52 -19.45
C ILE A 643 22.60 22.99 -19.85
N ASP A 644 23.32 23.80 -20.62
CA ASP A 644 24.72 23.58 -20.94
C ASP A 644 25.59 24.10 -19.79
N LEU A 645 26.47 23.26 -19.26
CA LEU A 645 27.21 23.56 -18.02
C LEU A 645 28.41 24.48 -18.25
N GLU A 646 28.91 24.58 -19.47
CA GLU A 646 30.04 25.46 -19.81
C GLU A 646 29.54 26.88 -20.10
N THR A 647 28.56 26.99 -21.00
CA THR A 647 28.02 28.27 -21.47
C THR A 647 26.94 28.85 -20.55
N ARG A 648 26.39 28.04 -19.63
CA ARG A 648 25.23 28.38 -18.78
C ARG A 648 23.98 28.75 -19.57
N VAL A 649 23.89 28.33 -20.83
CA VAL A 649 22.71 28.54 -21.65
C VAL A 649 21.66 27.50 -21.30
N ASN A 650 20.47 27.94 -20.89
CA ASN A 650 19.30 27.09 -20.75
C ASN A 650 18.38 27.21 -21.98
N LYS A 651 17.73 26.10 -22.33
CA LYS A 651 16.80 25.99 -23.46
C LYS A 651 15.52 25.33 -23.02
N GLN A 652 14.38 25.94 -23.32
CA GLN A 652 13.06 25.35 -23.14
C GLN A 652 12.65 24.62 -24.43
N TRP A 653 12.17 23.38 -24.31
CA TRP A 653 11.85 22.52 -25.45
C TRP A 653 10.36 22.26 -25.64
N THR A 654 9.56 22.39 -24.57
CA THR A 654 8.13 22.06 -24.59
C THR A 654 7.29 23.17 -23.97
N GLU A 655 6.00 23.17 -24.32
CA GLU A 655 4.94 23.99 -23.72
C GLU A 655 3.65 23.16 -23.57
N TYR A 656 3.77 21.92 -23.13
CA TYR A 656 2.65 20.98 -23.14
C TYR A 656 1.64 21.29 -22.04
N TYR A 657 0.35 21.19 -22.38
CA TYR A 657 -0.74 21.49 -21.46
C TYR A 657 -0.72 20.63 -20.18
N GLY A 658 -0.45 19.32 -20.33
CA GLY A 658 -0.37 18.35 -19.22
C GLY A 658 0.99 18.30 -18.50
N GLY A 659 1.96 19.13 -18.89
CA GLY A 659 3.31 19.14 -18.33
C GLY A 659 4.20 17.94 -18.70
N VAL A 660 5.48 18.02 -18.34
CA VAL A 660 6.53 17.01 -18.58
C VAL A 660 7.20 16.63 -17.27
N PHE A 661 7.45 15.34 -17.06
CA PHE A 661 7.99 14.80 -15.81
C PHE A 661 9.11 13.78 -16.06
N THR A 662 10.10 13.74 -15.16
CA THR A 662 11.19 12.73 -15.12
C THR A 662 11.93 12.48 -16.45
N PRO A 663 12.45 13.51 -17.15
CA PRO A 663 13.13 13.34 -18.42
C PRO A 663 14.47 12.61 -18.27
N LYS A 664 14.82 11.81 -19.29
CA LYS A 664 16.07 11.06 -19.42
C LYS A 664 16.60 11.20 -20.84
N PHE A 665 17.88 11.52 -20.98
CA PHE A 665 18.55 11.36 -22.27
C PHE A 665 18.60 9.89 -22.68
N VAL A 666 18.49 9.63 -23.97
CA VAL A 666 18.84 8.33 -24.53
C VAL A 666 20.36 8.27 -24.64
N SER A 667 20.97 7.32 -23.95
CA SER A 667 22.41 7.20 -23.68
C SER A 667 23.38 7.41 -24.85
N VAL A 668 22.94 7.25 -26.10
CA VAL A 668 23.77 7.38 -27.31
C VAL A 668 23.40 8.61 -28.18
N GLU A 669 22.36 9.37 -27.82
CA GLU A 669 21.77 10.43 -28.64
C GLU A 669 21.54 11.72 -27.80
N LYS A 670 22.35 12.77 -28.03
CA LYS A 670 22.25 14.05 -27.28
C LYS A 670 20.98 14.85 -27.57
N ASP A 671 20.31 14.52 -28.67
CA ASP A 671 19.11 15.17 -29.18
C ASP A 671 17.85 14.36 -28.88
N ARG A 672 17.91 13.30 -28.08
CA ARG A 672 16.75 12.42 -27.83
C ARG A 672 16.48 12.23 -26.34
N VAL A 673 15.25 12.48 -25.94
CA VAL A 673 14.81 12.46 -24.54
C VAL A 673 13.56 11.61 -24.39
N ILE A 674 13.56 10.72 -23.39
CA ILE A 674 12.37 10.02 -22.91
C ILE A 674 11.85 10.71 -21.66
N TYR A 675 10.56 10.96 -21.59
CA TYR A 675 9.91 11.61 -20.45
C TYR A 675 8.52 11.04 -20.22
N SER A 676 7.95 11.26 -19.03
CA SER A 676 6.54 10.99 -18.77
C SER A 676 5.71 12.25 -18.92
N SER A 677 4.52 12.14 -19.50
CA SER A 677 3.55 13.25 -19.61
C SER A 677 2.13 12.71 -19.55
N TYR A 678 1.16 13.59 -19.35
CA TYR A 678 -0.22 13.21 -19.03
C TYR A 678 -1.08 12.83 -20.25
N LEU A 679 -1.79 11.70 -20.10
CA LEU A 679 -2.85 11.12 -20.93
C LEU A 679 -4.18 11.88 -20.99
N GLU A 680 -4.45 12.70 -22.01
CA GLU A 680 -5.75 13.42 -22.10
C GLU A 680 -6.98 12.56 -22.44
N GLU A 681 -6.80 11.40 -23.08
CA GLU A 681 -7.91 10.61 -23.66
C GLU A 681 -8.60 9.63 -22.68
N ASP A 682 -8.21 9.57 -21.40
CA ASP A 682 -8.79 8.59 -20.44
C ASP A 682 -8.80 9.12 -18.99
N GLN A 683 -9.79 9.92 -18.63
CA GLN A 683 -9.77 10.74 -17.39
C GLN A 683 -10.59 10.21 -16.20
N PHE A 684 -11.37 9.12 -16.32
CA PHE A 684 -12.43 8.83 -15.33
C PHE A 684 -12.55 7.40 -14.80
N GLN A 685 -11.45 6.68 -14.62
CA GLN A 685 -11.52 5.36 -14.00
C GLN A 685 -10.97 5.32 -12.57
N ASN A 686 -11.63 5.91 -11.58
CA ASN A 686 -11.42 5.65 -10.14
C ASN A 686 -9.95 5.66 -9.61
N TYR A 687 -8.99 6.20 -10.34
CA TYR A 687 -7.58 6.14 -9.95
C TYR A 687 -7.19 7.42 -9.21
N ILE A 688 -6.63 7.22 -8.02
CA ILE A 688 -5.93 8.27 -7.26
C ILE A 688 -4.67 8.73 -8.03
N TYR A 689 -4.16 7.90 -8.94
CA TYR A 689 -2.95 8.19 -9.73
C TYR A 689 -3.29 8.78 -11.09
N PRO A 690 -2.57 9.83 -11.54
CA PRO A 690 -2.74 10.39 -12.87
C PRO A 690 -2.29 9.38 -13.95
N ASN A 691 -3.02 9.31 -15.06
CA ASN A 691 -2.65 8.51 -16.23
C ASN A 691 -1.47 9.15 -16.97
N PHE A 692 -0.24 8.90 -16.51
CA PHE A 692 0.94 9.26 -17.30
C PHE A 692 1.21 8.22 -18.38
N GLU A 693 1.85 8.67 -19.44
CA GLU A 693 2.42 7.85 -20.50
C GLU A 693 3.90 8.22 -20.71
N LEU A 694 4.67 7.30 -21.29
CA LEU A 694 6.03 7.57 -21.71
C LEU A 694 6.04 8.07 -23.15
N PHE A 695 6.76 9.17 -23.35
CA PHE A 695 7.01 9.79 -24.64
C PHE A 695 8.50 9.84 -24.93
N ASP A 696 8.82 9.69 -26.20
CA ASP A 696 10.14 9.81 -26.79
C ASP A 696 10.12 11.00 -27.73
N ALA A 697 10.93 12.01 -27.44
CA ALA A 697 11.07 13.19 -28.29
C ALA A 697 12.49 13.36 -28.81
N LEU A 698 12.57 13.66 -30.11
CA LEU A 698 13.74 14.25 -30.73
C LEU A 698 13.68 15.78 -30.54
N LEU A 699 14.68 16.35 -29.87
CA LEU A 699 14.96 17.76 -29.75
C LEU A 699 15.46 18.28 -31.11
N LYS A 700 14.87 19.37 -31.60
CA LYS A 700 15.22 19.97 -32.90
C LYS A 700 16.21 21.13 -32.74
N GLU A 701 16.49 21.86 -33.82
CA GLU A 701 17.44 22.97 -33.79
C GLU A 701 16.89 24.22 -33.09
N GLU A 702 15.58 24.42 -33.10
CA GLU A 702 14.93 25.66 -32.61
C GLU A 702 14.17 25.40 -31.30
N PRO A 703 14.80 25.65 -30.12
CA PRO A 703 14.09 25.58 -28.85
C PRO A 703 13.02 26.68 -28.77
N VAL A 704 11.99 26.48 -27.94
CA VAL A 704 10.94 27.47 -27.68
C VAL A 704 11.56 28.76 -27.16
N ARG A 705 12.57 28.63 -26.30
CA ARG A 705 13.30 29.75 -25.71
C ARG A 705 14.74 29.34 -25.44
N THR A 706 15.64 30.30 -25.57
CA THR A 706 17.03 30.20 -25.10
C THR A 706 17.29 31.38 -24.17
N ALA A 707 17.88 31.14 -23.01
CA ALA A 707 18.37 32.20 -22.12
C ALA A 707 19.71 31.79 -21.49
N VAL A 708 20.45 32.76 -20.97
CA VAL A 708 21.64 32.49 -20.15
C VAL A 708 21.20 32.53 -18.70
N VAL A 709 21.62 31.53 -17.92
CA VAL A 709 21.32 31.50 -16.49
C VAL A 709 22.16 32.58 -15.79
N GLU A 710 21.48 33.62 -15.32
CA GLU A 710 22.08 34.66 -14.50
C GLU A 710 21.89 34.32 -13.01
N ASN A 711 22.95 34.39 -12.22
CA ASN A 711 22.82 34.38 -10.77
C ASN A 711 22.16 35.71 -10.35
N LYS A 712 20.87 35.65 -10.06
CA LYS A 712 20.10 36.85 -9.69
C LYS A 712 20.35 37.31 -8.26
N ASN A 713 21.11 36.59 -7.42
CA ASN A 713 21.30 36.87 -5.98
C ASN A 713 19.98 37.27 -5.28
N GLU A 714 18.84 36.76 -5.77
CA GLU A 714 17.56 37.02 -5.14
C GLU A 714 17.57 36.22 -3.85
N ASN A 715 17.64 36.90 -2.70
CA ASN A 715 17.37 36.27 -1.41
C ASN A 715 16.04 35.53 -1.53
N MET A 716 16.09 34.20 -1.61
CA MET A 716 14.91 33.34 -1.69
C MET A 716 14.18 33.27 -0.33
N GLU A 717 14.68 33.96 0.71
CA GLU A 717 14.15 34.05 2.07
C GLU A 717 12.67 34.50 2.21
N LEU A 718 11.98 34.86 1.12
CA LEU A 718 10.77 35.71 1.20
C LEU A 718 9.53 35.22 0.45
N ALA A 719 9.46 33.97 -0.04
CA ALA A 719 8.26 33.57 -0.81
C ALA A 719 7.03 33.20 0.04
N PHE A 720 7.20 32.69 1.27
CA PHE A 720 6.07 32.13 2.04
C PHE A 720 5.94 32.60 3.50
N ARG A 721 6.77 33.55 3.96
CA ARG A 721 6.64 34.14 5.31
C ARG A 721 5.37 34.99 5.51
N SER A 722 4.55 35.22 4.48
CA SER A 722 3.53 36.26 4.51
C SER A 722 2.15 35.88 5.08
N GLN A 723 1.94 34.67 5.60
CA GLN A 723 0.66 34.31 6.27
C GLN A 723 0.78 33.74 7.68
N GLU A 724 1.98 33.42 8.15
CA GLU A 724 2.24 33.01 9.54
C GLU A 724 2.40 34.27 10.41
N VAL A 725 1.30 35.01 10.61
CA VAL A 725 1.27 36.18 11.52
C VAL A 725 1.44 35.73 12.99
N VAL A 726 1.18 34.45 13.27
CA VAL A 726 1.36 33.82 14.58
C VAL A 726 2.72 33.13 14.63
N SER A 727 3.77 33.87 15.02
CA SER A 727 4.98 33.24 15.53
C SER A 727 4.68 32.80 16.97
N GLU A 728 4.25 31.56 17.17
CA GLU A 728 4.12 31.01 18.51
C GLU A 728 5.54 30.94 19.09
N GLN A 729 5.84 31.81 20.06
CA GLN A 729 7.07 31.66 20.82
C GLN A 729 6.91 30.39 21.66
N LEU A 730 7.67 29.35 21.32
CA LEU A 730 7.58 28.13 22.09
C LEU A 730 7.94 28.40 23.54
N ASP A 731 7.19 27.79 24.45
CA ASP A 731 7.52 27.81 25.87
C ASP A 731 8.79 26.98 26.07
N GLN A 732 9.92 27.68 26.09
CA GLN A 732 11.24 27.07 26.23
C GLN A 732 11.33 26.18 27.48
N ASN A 733 10.60 26.50 28.56
CA ASN A 733 10.61 25.66 29.75
C ASN A 733 10.03 24.27 29.50
N GLN A 734 8.98 24.17 28.67
CA GLN A 734 8.38 22.89 28.29
C GLN A 734 9.30 22.09 27.34
N LEU A 735 10.05 22.77 26.47
CA LEU A 735 11.01 22.13 25.56
C LEU A 735 12.27 21.64 26.28
N ASP A 736 12.79 22.43 27.22
CA ASP A 736 13.97 22.07 28.01
C ASP A 736 13.64 20.95 29.01
N ASN A 737 12.37 20.86 29.45
CA ASN A 737 11.89 19.89 30.43
C ASN A 737 10.65 19.11 29.93
N PRO A 738 10.79 18.32 28.84
CA PRO A 738 9.67 17.64 28.22
C PRO A 738 9.05 16.62 29.18
N GLN A 739 7.74 16.71 29.35
CA GLN A 739 6.98 15.81 30.23
C GLN A 739 6.57 14.54 29.48
N SER A 740 6.35 13.47 30.23
CA SER A 740 5.72 12.26 29.68
C SER A 740 4.24 12.54 29.40
N PRO A 741 3.68 12.03 28.28
CA PRO A 741 2.29 12.26 27.96
C PRO A 741 1.33 11.68 29.00
N PRO A 742 0.23 12.38 29.32
CA PRO A 742 -0.73 11.90 30.30
C PRO A 742 -1.47 10.68 29.76
N ALA A 743 -1.60 9.64 30.60
CA ALA A 743 -2.38 8.45 30.27
C ALA A 743 -3.89 8.76 30.36
N ARG A 744 -4.45 9.44 29.35
CA ARG A 744 -5.89 9.68 29.25
C ARG A 744 -6.57 8.43 28.68
N TRP A 745 -7.31 7.71 29.52
CA TRP A 745 -8.11 6.55 29.11
C TRP A 745 -9.48 6.98 28.62
N LYS A 746 -9.92 6.43 27.49
CA LYS A 746 -11.20 6.78 26.87
C LYS A 746 -11.91 5.53 26.35
N PHE A 747 -13.23 5.56 26.44
CA PHE A 747 -14.10 4.56 25.84
C PHE A 747 -14.28 4.87 24.35
N TYR A 748 -13.83 3.97 23.49
CA TYR A 748 -13.75 4.19 22.03
C TYR A 748 -14.86 3.50 21.24
N GLY A 749 -15.79 2.83 21.91
CA GLY A 749 -17.02 2.34 21.31
C GLY A 749 -17.40 0.94 21.79
N SER A 750 -18.66 0.60 21.49
CA SER A 750 -19.16 -0.76 21.55
C SER A 750 -19.67 -1.18 20.19
N ASN A 751 -19.52 -2.45 19.83
CA ASN A 751 -20.05 -3.01 18.60
C ASN A 751 -20.92 -4.21 18.98
N VAL A 752 -22.17 -4.20 18.53
CA VAL A 752 -23.17 -5.21 18.88
C VAL A 752 -23.50 -6.02 17.65
N ASN A 753 -23.20 -7.32 17.63
CA ASN A 753 -23.63 -8.21 16.55
C ASN A 753 -24.94 -8.89 16.93
N ILE A 754 -25.83 -9.11 15.97
CA ILE A 754 -26.99 -9.98 16.12
C ILE A 754 -27.15 -10.76 14.82
N GLY A 755 -27.38 -12.06 14.83
CA GLY A 755 -27.57 -12.79 13.59
C GLY A 755 -28.27 -14.11 13.79
N THR A 756 -28.43 -14.85 12.71
CA THR A 756 -29.00 -16.20 12.74
C THR A 756 -28.30 -17.12 11.75
N SER A 757 -28.20 -18.41 12.07
CA SER A 757 -27.77 -19.41 11.09
C SER A 757 -28.44 -20.76 11.32
N SER A 758 -28.35 -21.62 10.31
CA SER A 758 -28.87 -22.98 10.34
C SER A 758 -28.14 -23.91 11.30
N TYR A 759 -26.96 -23.51 11.80
CA TYR A 759 -26.18 -24.28 12.78
C TYR A 759 -26.29 -23.70 14.18
N TRP A 760 -26.38 -22.38 14.29
CA TRP A 760 -26.19 -21.64 15.53
C TRP A 760 -27.48 -21.03 16.11
N GLY A 761 -28.59 -21.03 15.36
CA GLY A 761 -29.78 -20.28 15.77
C GLY A 761 -29.49 -18.78 15.86
N ILE A 762 -30.22 -18.07 16.73
CA ILE A 762 -29.99 -16.63 16.97
C ILE A 762 -28.76 -16.44 17.86
N PHE A 763 -27.84 -15.59 17.43
CA PHE A 763 -26.69 -15.14 18.20
C PHE A 763 -26.69 -13.63 18.36
N ALA A 764 -26.12 -13.15 19.45
CA ALA A 764 -25.83 -11.77 19.72
C ALA A 764 -24.45 -11.64 20.36
N SER A 765 -23.73 -10.57 20.08
CA SER A 765 -22.48 -10.23 20.75
C SER A 765 -22.41 -8.74 21.01
N SER A 766 -21.64 -8.33 22.01
CA SER A 766 -21.32 -6.95 22.32
C SER A 766 -19.86 -6.89 22.71
N GLN A 767 -19.07 -6.13 21.96
CA GLN A 767 -17.68 -5.82 22.30
C GLN A 767 -17.58 -4.38 22.75
N PHE A 768 -16.65 -4.05 23.65
CA PHE A 768 -16.31 -2.68 24.02
C PHE A 768 -14.79 -2.50 24.12
N ALA A 769 -14.30 -1.31 23.80
CA ALA A 769 -12.89 -0.97 23.91
C ALA A 769 -12.66 0.30 24.75
N VAL A 770 -11.74 0.23 25.71
CA VAL A 770 -11.18 1.38 26.43
C VAL A 770 -9.69 1.42 26.14
N GLN A 771 -9.20 2.53 25.60
CA GLN A 771 -7.80 2.64 25.16
C GLN A 771 -7.18 3.92 25.71
N ASP A 772 -5.86 3.99 25.68
CA ASP A 772 -5.12 5.24 25.89
C ASP A 772 -5.08 6.08 24.60
N VAL A 773 -4.57 7.31 24.70
CA VAL A 773 -4.51 8.27 23.58
C VAL A 773 -3.78 7.72 22.37
N LEU A 774 -2.67 6.99 22.58
CA LEU A 774 -1.85 6.41 21.51
C LEU A 774 -2.36 5.04 21.03
N ALA A 775 -3.43 4.52 21.65
CA ALA A 775 -4.03 3.21 21.44
C ALA A 775 -3.08 2.01 21.65
N ASN A 776 -1.91 2.23 22.24
CA ASN A 776 -0.93 1.17 22.47
C ASN A 776 -1.25 0.35 23.72
N ARG A 777 -2.19 0.81 24.56
CA ARG A 777 -2.75 0.04 25.65
C ARG A 777 -4.27 -0.02 25.52
N THR A 778 -4.80 -1.24 25.54
CA THR A 778 -6.21 -1.48 25.27
C THR A 778 -6.80 -2.44 26.28
N HIS A 779 -7.95 -2.08 26.84
CA HIS A 779 -8.90 -3.00 27.45
C HIS A 779 -9.99 -3.31 26.43
N LEU A 780 -10.13 -4.57 26.07
CA LEU A 780 -11.15 -5.08 25.18
C LEU A 780 -12.03 -6.05 25.97
N GLY A 781 -13.32 -5.79 26.04
CA GLY A 781 -14.27 -6.75 26.57
C GLY A 781 -15.23 -7.21 25.49
N LEU A 782 -15.64 -8.47 25.57
CA LEU A 782 -16.58 -9.10 24.67
C LEU A 782 -17.53 -9.97 25.47
N PHE A 783 -18.82 -9.76 25.21
CA PHE A 783 -19.91 -10.59 25.67
C PHE A 783 -20.56 -11.20 24.44
N PHE A 784 -20.73 -12.51 24.44
CA PHE A 784 -21.39 -13.22 23.36
C PHE A 784 -22.43 -14.16 23.94
N GLN A 785 -23.62 -14.14 23.36
CA GLN A 785 -24.74 -14.98 23.71
C GLN A 785 -25.33 -15.60 22.44
N GLN A 786 -25.59 -16.89 22.45
CA GLN A 786 -26.23 -17.56 21.32
C GLN A 786 -27.12 -18.69 21.82
N GLY A 787 -28.44 -18.49 21.78
CA GLY A 787 -29.35 -19.32 22.57
C GLY A 787 -28.88 -19.38 24.03
N ASP A 788 -28.49 -20.57 24.48
CA ASP A 788 -27.95 -20.82 25.81
C ASP A 788 -26.42 -20.78 25.92
N PHE A 789 -25.72 -20.65 24.79
CA PHE A 789 -24.29 -20.41 24.75
C PHE A 789 -23.98 -19.03 25.34
N ARG A 790 -23.06 -18.96 26.29
CA ARG A 790 -22.62 -17.71 26.92
C ARG A 790 -21.10 -17.68 26.95
N TYR A 791 -20.55 -16.55 26.55
CA TYR A 791 -19.11 -16.33 26.50
C TYR A 791 -18.78 -14.91 26.90
N ILE A 792 -17.84 -14.78 27.82
CA ILE A 792 -17.31 -13.53 28.30
C ILE A 792 -15.81 -13.59 28.13
N ASP A 793 -15.26 -12.61 27.43
CA ASP A 793 -13.83 -12.45 27.26
C ASP A 793 -13.45 -11.03 27.61
N TYR A 794 -12.40 -10.89 28.41
CA TYR A 794 -11.82 -9.61 28.75
C TYR A 794 -10.32 -9.69 28.56
N THR A 795 -9.78 -8.80 27.75
CA THR A 795 -8.37 -8.77 27.40
C THR A 795 -7.81 -7.39 27.66
N TYR A 796 -6.71 -7.33 28.40
CA TYR A 796 -5.84 -6.17 28.48
C TYR A 796 -4.59 -6.43 27.65
N THR A 797 -4.19 -5.47 26.81
CA THR A 797 -2.94 -5.51 26.06
C THR A 797 -2.13 -4.24 26.29
N ASP A 798 -0.81 -4.40 26.44
CA ASP A 798 0.20 -3.34 26.35
C ASP A 798 1.15 -3.67 25.20
N ARG A 799 1.01 -2.93 24.11
CA ARG A 799 1.83 -2.99 22.89
C ARG A 799 2.70 -1.74 22.74
N SER A 800 3.03 -1.05 23.84
CA SER A 800 3.94 0.11 23.80
C SER A 800 5.40 -0.26 23.52
N ARG A 801 5.72 -1.57 23.45
CA ARG A 801 7.07 -2.11 23.25
C ARG A 801 7.04 -3.23 22.22
N ARG A 802 8.21 -3.56 21.67
CA ARG A 802 8.37 -4.67 20.70
C ARG A 802 7.94 -6.04 21.25
N TRP A 803 8.12 -6.26 22.55
CA TRP A 803 7.43 -7.34 23.24
C TRP A 803 6.09 -6.80 23.75
N GLY A 804 5.01 -7.23 23.12
CA GLY A 804 3.66 -6.96 23.60
C GLY A 804 3.38 -7.86 24.80
N LEU A 805 2.70 -7.32 25.81
CA LEU A 805 2.24 -8.07 26.98
C LEU A 805 0.72 -8.04 27.01
N GLY A 806 0.11 -9.13 27.44
CA GLY A 806 -1.32 -9.19 27.59
C GLY A 806 -1.77 -10.07 28.75
N ALA A 807 -2.95 -9.75 29.24
CA ALA A 807 -3.67 -10.54 30.23
C ALA A 807 -5.09 -10.71 29.73
N ASN A 808 -5.55 -11.96 29.68
CA ASN A 808 -6.89 -12.32 29.25
C ASN A 808 -7.59 -13.09 30.36
N PHE A 809 -8.88 -12.84 30.50
CA PHE A 809 -9.80 -13.61 31.30
C PHE A 809 -10.95 -14.07 30.41
N ASN A 810 -11.27 -15.35 30.49
CA ASN A 810 -12.29 -15.97 29.67
C ASN A 810 -13.23 -16.82 30.53
N HIS A 811 -14.52 -16.71 30.28
CA HIS A 811 -15.53 -17.59 30.84
C HIS A 811 -16.50 -18.01 29.75
N SER A 812 -16.72 -19.31 29.60
CA SER A 812 -17.67 -19.85 28.63
C SER A 812 -18.54 -20.94 29.23
N LYS A 813 -19.79 -21.01 28.77
CA LYS A 813 -20.74 -22.08 29.06
C LYS A 813 -21.51 -22.43 27.80
N TYR A 814 -21.49 -23.69 27.39
CA TYR A 814 -22.09 -24.14 26.15
C TYR A 814 -22.53 -25.60 26.17
N PRO A 815 -23.55 -26.00 25.40
CA PRO A 815 -23.88 -27.41 25.23
C PRO A 815 -22.77 -28.10 24.42
N PHE A 816 -22.41 -29.32 24.81
CA PHE A 816 -21.37 -30.10 24.13
C PHE A 816 -21.75 -30.43 22.68
N TYR A 817 -23.03 -30.75 22.45
CA TYR A 817 -23.59 -31.12 21.16
C TYR A 817 -24.83 -30.26 20.85
N PHE A 818 -24.92 -29.74 19.62
CA PHE A 818 -26.05 -28.92 19.19
C PHE A 818 -27.06 -29.74 18.38
N PHE A 819 -28.24 -29.96 18.96
CA PHE A 819 -29.34 -30.68 18.30
C PHE A 819 -30.40 -29.73 17.78
N LEU A 820 -30.61 -29.70 16.46
CA LEU A 820 -31.66 -28.91 15.82
C LEU A 820 -32.77 -29.82 15.31
N ARG A 821 -34.00 -29.53 15.74
CA ARG A 821 -35.21 -30.13 15.20
C ARG A 821 -35.81 -29.23 14.12
N ASP A 822 -36.44 -29.83 13.12
CA ASP A 822 -37.23 -29.10 12.13
C ASP A 822 -38.55 -28.59 12.76
N PHE A 823 -39.34 -27.86 11.96
CA PHE A 823 -40.62 -27.31 12.41
C PHE A 823 -41.66 -28.37 12.80
N ASN A 824 -41.44 -29.63 12.42
CA ASN A 824 -42.30 -30.76 12.74
C ASN A 824 -41.76 -31.57 13.93
N GLY A 825 -40.70 -31.08 14.59
CA GLY A 825 -40.09 -31.73 15.74
C GLY A 825 -39.18 -32.91 15.40
N HIS A 826 -38.93 -33.18 14.11
CA HIS A 826 -38.00 -34.22 13.68
C HIS A 826 -36.55 -33.72 13.74
N PRO A 827 -35.57 -34.57 14.07
CA PRO A 827 -34.16 -34.22 13.95
C PRO A 827 -33.86 -33.72 12.52
N ARG A 828 -33.29 -32.51 12.35
CA ARG A 828 -32.88 -32.02 11.03
C ARG A 828 -31.76 -32.86 10.42
N TYR A 829 -30.98 -33.52 11.27
CA TYR A 829 -29.84 -34.33 10.92
C TYR A 829 -30.05 -35.74 11.50
N PRO A 830 -29.91 -36.81 10.69
CA PRO A 830 -30.01 -38.17 11.19
C PRO A 830 -28.84 -38.47 12.13
N GLU A 831 -29.10 -39.28 13.16
CA GLU A 831 -28.05 -39.80 14.05
C GLU A 831 -27.07 -40.62 13.19
N PRO A 832 -25.75 -40.34 13.26
CA PRO A 832 -24.80 -40.91 12.30
C PRO A 832 -24.71 -42.43 12.27
N ASP A 833 -25.32 -43.14 13.23
CA ASP A 833 -25.25 -44.61 13.35
C ASP A 833 -26.60 -45.29 13.65
N GLY A 834 -27.72 -44.74 13.16
CA GLY A 834 -28.98 -45.50 12.99
C GLY A 834 -29.69 -46.05 14.25
N ASP A 835 -29.08 -46.07 15.42
CA ASP A 835 -29.69 -46.46 16.69
C ASP A 835 -28.90 -45.84 17.86
N GLN A 836 -29.66 -45.29 18.80
CA GLN A 836 -29.30 -44.76 20.12
C GLN A 836 -29.17 -43.23 20.23
N ASN A 837 -30.26 -42.65 20.72
CA ASN A 837 -30.37 -41.33 21.31
C ASN A 837 -29.39 -41.22 22.49
N GLN A 838 -28.15 -40.79 22.22
CA GLN A 838 -27.06 -40.64 23.20
C GLN A 838 -27.39 -39.53 24.20
N PHE A 839 -28.13 -39.89 25.26
CA PHE A 839 -28.72 -38.96 26.20
C PHE A 839 -27.66 -38.13 26.94
N VAL A 840 -26.55 -38.76 27.34
CA VAL A 840 -25.45 -38.10 28.03
C VAL A 840 -24.75 -37.11 27.11
N LEU A 841 -24.43 -37.52 25.89
CA LEU A 841 -23.79 -36.64 24.91
C LEU A 841 -24.66 -35.43 24.57
N ASN A 842 -25.95 -35.66 24.33
CA ASN A 842 -26.92 -34.63 23.91
C ASN A 842 -27.25 -33.61 25.00
N ASN A 843 -27.05 -33.96 26.28
CA ASN A 843 -27.44 -33.11 27.42
C ASN A 843 -26.25 -32.70 28.31
N THR A 844 -25.01 -32.95 27.89
CA THR A 844 -23.82 -32.48 28.60
C THR A 844 -23.51 -31.03 28.26
N TRP A 845 -23.20 -30.22 29.27
CA TRP A 845 -22.73 -28.84 29.09
C TRP A 845 -21.25 -28.73 29.45
N VAL A 846 -20.51 -27.95 28.67
CA VAL A 846 -19.15 -27.56 29.00
C VAL A 846 -19.17 -26.19 29.64
N LYS A 847 -18.43 -26.04 30.73
CA LYS A 847 -18.14 -24.78 31.39
C LYS A 847 -16.63 -24.64 31.50
N GLU A 848 -16.10 -23.56 30.95
CA GLU A 848 -14.67 -23.26 31.01
C GLU A 848 -14.46 -21.89 31.63
N THR A 849 -13.43 -21.78 32.48
CA THR A 849 -12.94 -20.49 32.97
C THR A 849 -11.43 -20.53 32.88
N SER A 850 -10.83 -19.54 32.22
CA SER A 850 -9.38 -19.45 32.11
C SER A 850 -8.91 -18.02 32.33
N ALA A 851 -7.68 -17.91 32.80
CA ALA A 851 -6.93 -16.66 32.78
C ALA A 851 -5.62 -16.95 32.06
N THR A 852 -5.18 -16.05 31.20
CA THR A 852 -3.91 -16.20 30.50
C THR A 852 -3.10 -14.94 30.60
N VAL A 853 -1.84 -15.07 31.02
CA VAL A 853 -0.85 -14.02 30.87
C VAL A 853 0.06 -14.41 29.72
N TYR A 854 0.29 -13.48 28.80
CA TYR A 854 1.03 -13.78 27.59
C TYR A 854 1.96 -12.65 27.16
N ALA A 855 2.97 -13.04 26.38
CA ALA A 855 3.89 -12.14 25.69
C ALA A 855 3.90 -12.50 24.20
N GLU A 856 3.89 -11.49 23.34
CA GLU A 856 4.01 -11.65 21.89
C GLU A 856 5.18 -10.83 21.35
N ARG A 857 5.91 -11.39 20.39
CA ARG A 857 6.97 -10.69 19.67
C ARG A 857 6.77 -10.83 18.16
N PRO A 858 6.33 -9.76 17.48
CA PRO A 858 6.38 -9.71 16.03
C PRO A 858 7.83 -9.62 15.52
N PHE A 859 8.16 -10.47 14.55
CA PHE A 859 9.41 -10.40 13.81
C PHE A 859 9.31 -9.37 12.69
N ASN A 860 8.19 -9.41 11.98
CA ASN A 860 7.79 -8.51 10.90
C ASN A 860 6.25 -8.42 10.86
N LYS A 861 5.72 -7.73 9.84
CA LYS A 861 4.28 -7.52 9.64
C LYS A 861 3.47 -8.81 9.46
N TRP A 862 4.12 -9.90 9.05
CA TRP A 862 3.47 -11.16 8.73
C TRP A 862 3.64 -12.22 9.81
N SER A 863 4.73 -12.19 10.57
CA SER A 863 5.12 -13.31 11.44
C SER A 863 5.42 -12.88 12.87
N ARG A 864 4.90 -13.63 13.85
CA ARG A 864 5.16 -13.42 15.28
C ARG A 864 5.29 -14.74 16.04
N VAL A 865 5.96 -14.66 17.20
CA VAL A 865 5.94 -15.72 18.22
C VAL A 865 5.18 -15.24 19.44
N GLU A 866 4.48 -16.17 20.08
CA GLU A 866 3.63 -15.95 21.24
C GLU A 866 4.00 -16.94 22.34
N PHE A 867 4.07 -16.47 23.58
CA PHE A 867 4.28 -17.28 24.77
C PHE A 867 3.18 -16.98 25.79
N GLY A 868 2.62 -17.99 26.44
CA GLY A 868 1.54 -17.80 27.41
C GLY A 868 1.56 -18.78 28.56
N ILE A 869 1.01 -18.37 29.69
CA ILE A 869 0.72 -19.24 30.83
C ILE A 869 -0.78 -19.17 31.07
N ARG A 870 -1.45 -20.33 31.01
CA ARG A 870 -2.91 -20.45 31.07
C ARG A 870 -3.35 -21.41 32.18
N PRO A 871 -3.59 -20.90 33.40
CA PRO A 871 -4.48 -21.56 34.34
C PRO A 871 -5.91 -21.62 33.78
N ARG A 872 -6.49 -22.81 33.74
CA ARG A 872 -7.88 -23.01 33.34
C ARG A 872 -8.57 -24.06 34.21
N ARG A 873 -9.87 -23.92 34.34
CA ARG A 873 -10.79 -24.89 34.94
C ARG A 873 -11.85 -25.23 33.92
N GLN A 874 -11.96 -26.51 33.60
CA GLN A 874 -12.88 -27.05 32.62
C GLN A 874 -13.77 -28.10 33.30
N GLU A 875 -15.07 -27.91 33.21
CA GLU A 875 -16.09 -28.74 33.85
C GLU A 875 -17.13 -29.17 32.81
N TYR A 876 -17.52 -30.44 32.87
CA TYR A 876 -18.63 -31.04 32.15
C TYR A 876 -19.77 -31.24 33.13
N LEU A 877 -20.85 -30.49 32.91
CA LEU A 877 -22.08 -30.61 33.68
C LEU A 877 -22.91 -31.72 33.03
N LEU A 878 -22.94 -32.86 33.71
CA LEU A 878 -23.54 -34.09 33.20
C LEU A 878 -25.05 -34.13 33.52
N PRO A 879 -25.87 -34.75 32.64
CA PRO A 879 -27.30 -34.90 32.87
C PRO A 879 -27.65 -36.05 33.83
N LEU A 880 -26.67 -36.90 34.17
CA LEU A 880 -26.78 -38.00 35.12
C LEU A 880 -25.92 -37.75 36.36
N THR A 881 -26.28 -38.35 37.49
CA THR A 881 -25.50 -38.37 38.74
C THR A 881 -24.98 -39.78 39.02
N ASP A 882 -24.04 -39.92 39.97
CA ASP A 882 -23.60 -41.25 40.44
C ASP A 882 -24.78 -42.08 40.94
N GLU A 883 -25.70 -41.47 41.69
CA GLU A 883 -26.95 -42.10 42.13
C GLU A 883 -27.82 -42.55 40.95
N SER A 884 -27.85 -41.79 39.85
CA SER A 884 -28.61 -42.17 38.65
C SER A 884 -27.99 -43.40 37.96
N ILE A 885 -26.65 -43.46 37.90
CA ILE A 885 -25.91 -44.59 37.34
C ILE A 885 -26.14 -45.85 38.18
N GLU A 886 -26.12 -45.73 39.50
CA GLU A 886 -26.41 -46.84 40.42
C GLU A 886 -27.87 -47.28 40.37
N PHE A 887 -28.82 -46.34 40.33
CA PHE A 887 -30.26 -46.62 40.37
C PHE A 887 -30.77 -47.25 39.07
N PHE A 888 -30.39 -46.71 37.91
CA PHE A 888 -30.86 -47.21 36.62
C PHE A 888 -29.99 -48.35 36.08
N GLY A 889 -28.73 -48.47 36.52
CA GLY A 889 -27.85 -49.60 36.19
C GLY A 889 -27.85 -49.95 34.70
N ASP A 890 -28.22 -51.20 34.38
CA ASP A 890 -28.26 -51.75 33.03
C ASP A 890 -29.33 -51.13 32.11
N LEU A 891 -30.23 -50.29 32.64
CA LEU A 891 -31.21 -49.54 31.83
C LEU A 891 -30.59 -48.35 31.10
N ILE A 892 -29.41 -47.88 31.54
CA ILE A 892 -28.66 -46.85 30.83
C ILE A 892 -27.87 -47.54 29.71
N PRO A 893 -28.01 -47.10 28.44
CA PRO A 893 -27.22 -47.65 27.35
C PRO A 893 -25.73 -47.59 27.67
N GLU A 894 -25.00 -48.66 27.37
CA GLU A 894 -23.56 -48.78 27.66
C GLU A 894 -22.75 -47.61 27.07
N ILE A 895 -23.15 -47.11 25.90
CA ILE A 895 -22.53 -45.94 25.27
C ILE A 895 -22.70 -44.64 26.09
N ASP A 896 -23.87 -44.44 26.70
CA ASP A 896 -24.14 -43.29 27.57
C ASP A 896 -23.36 -43.40 28.89
N ARG A 897 -23.19 -44.62 29.42
CA ARG A 897 -22.33 -44.88 30.58
C ARG A 897 -20.87 -44.54 30.28
N GLN A 898 -20.36 -44.94 29.12
CA GLN A 898 -19.00 -44.61 28.68
C GLN A 898 -18.80 -43.10 28.50
N PHE A 899 -19.78 -42.38 27.93
CA PHE A 899 -19.73 -40.92 27.85
C PHE A 899 -19.77 -40.26 29.23
N TYR A 900 -20.57 -40.77 30.15
CA TYR A 900 -20.63 -40.29 31.54
C TYR A 900 -19.26 -40.38 32.21
N ASP A 901 -18.65 -41.56 32.18
CA ASP A 901 -17.33 -41.80 32.77
C ASP A 901 -16.24 -40.94 32.10
N PHE A 902 -16.28 -40.82 30.77
CA PHE A 902 -15.35 -39.99 30.00
C PHE A 902 -15.41 -38.53 30.41
N PHE A 903 -16.59 -37.91 30.43
CA PHE A 903 -16.75 -36.50 30.78
C PHE A 903 -16.44 -36.24 32.25
N LYS A 904 -16.86 -37.14 33.15
CA LYS A 904 -16.54 -37.05 34.57
C LYS A 904 -15.04 -37.08 34.80
N ALA A 905 -14.31 -37.96 34.11
CA ALA A 905 -12.85 -38.04 34.17
C ALA A 905 -12.15 -36.85 33.47
N SER A 906 -12.86 -36.07 32.66
CA SER A 906 -12.33 -34.90 31.94
C SER A 906 -12.40 -33.60 32.74
N ASN A 907 -13.16 -33.55 33.84
CA ASN A 907 -13.23 -32.40 34.76
C ASN A 907 -11.87 -32.09 35.37
N ARG A 908 -11.38 -30.85 35.24
CA ARG A 908 -10.03 -30.50 35.70
C ARG A 908 -9.78 -29.03 35.93
N THR A 909 -8.74 -28.79 36.73
CA THR A 909 -7.97 -27.55 36.77
C THR A 909 -6.56 -27.86 36.27
N ASN A 910 -6.07 -27.11 35.29
CA ASN A 910 -4.72 -27.28 34.75
C ASN A 910 -4.05 -25.93 34.47
N VAL A 911 -2.72 -25.95 34.48
CA VAL A 911 -1.86 -24.83 34.09
C VAL A 911 -1.03 -25.28 32.89
N GLY A 912 -1.30 -24.65 31.74
CA GLY A 912 -0.58 -24.91 30.49
C GLY A 912 0.39 -23.78 30.14
N PHE A 913 1.56 -24.15 29.62
CA PHE A 913 2.51 -23.24 28.98
C PHE A 913 2.34 -23.32 27.47
N ILE A 914 1.99 -22.19 26.85
CA ILE A 914 1.67 -22.09 25.43
C ILE A 914 2.84 -21.46 24.69
N THR A 915 3.20 -22.03 23.55
CA THR A 915 4.05 -21.38 22.54
C THR A 915 3.35 -21.46 21.20
N ALA A 916 3.24 -20.35 20.49
CA ALA A 916 2.67 -20.33 19.14
C ALA A 916 3.52 -19.51 18.17
N PHE A 917 3.56 -19.97 16.92
CA PHE A 917 4.07 -19.24 15.78
C PHE A 917 2.89 -18.89 14.88
N VAL A 918 2.76 -17.61 14.53
CA VAL A 918 1.69 -17.11 13.65
C VAL A 918 2.33 -16.46 12.45
N HIS A 919 1.83 -16.81 11.27
CA HIS A 919 2.17 -16.22 9.98
C HIS A 919 0.87 -15.88 9.24
N ASP A 920 0.75 -14.67 8.71
CA ASP A 920 -0.41 -14.25 7.93
C ASP A 920 -0.03 -13.21 6.86
N THR A 921 -0.18 -13.60 5.59
CA THR A 921 0.00 -12.75 4.40
C THR A 921 -1.31 -12.54 3.63
N VAL A 922 -2.45 -12.93 4.19
CA VAL A 922 -3.73 -12.93 3.47
C VAL A 922 -4.14 -11.51 3.08
N LEU A 923 -4.48 -11.37 1.80
CA LEU A 923 -5.08 -10.17 1.22
C LEU A 923 -6.59 -10.41 1.08
N TYR A 924 -7.39 -9.40 1.43
CA TYR A 924 -8.84 -9.44 1.34
C TYR A 924 -9.32 -8.53 0.20
N SER A 925 -10.45 -8.87 -0.39
CA SER A 925 -11.07 -8.08 -1.46
C SER A 925 -12.58 -8.06 -1.33
N ASN A 926 -13.17 -6.89 -1.57
CA ASN A 926 -14.61 -6.74 -1.70
C ASN A 926 -15.12 -7.55 -2.89
N SER A 927 -14.36 -7.63 -3.99
CA SER A 927 -14.75 -8.38 -5.18
C SER A 927 -14.83 -9.89 -4.97
N THR A 928 -14.17 -10.46 -3.96
CA THR A 928 -14.31 -11.88 -3.57
C THR A 928 -15.15 -12.08 -2.32
N LEU A 929 -15.66 -10.99 -1.72
CA LEU A 929 -16.35 -10.97 -0.43
C LEU A 929 -15.59 -11.74 0.66
N GLY A 930 -14.26 -11.58 0.71
CA GLY A 930 -13.40 -12.30 1.64
C GLY A 930 -11.91 -12.29 1.23
N PRO A 931 -11.14 -13.33 1.59
CA PRO A 931 -9.77 -13.51 1.11
C PRO A 931 -9.69 -13.46 -0.42
N LEU A 932 -8.53 -13.10 -0.95
CA LEU A 932 -8.21 -13.05 -2.38
C LEU A 932 -6.94 -13.83 -2.70
N HIS A 933 -5.89 -13.64 -1.88
CA HIS A 933 -4.59 -14.28 -2.08
C HIS A 933 -3.80 -14.35 -0.76
N GLY A 934 -2.74 -15.16 -0.72
CA GLY A 934 -1.81 -15.24 0.41
C GLY A 934 -1.93 -16.55 1.17
N ASP A 935 -1.26 -16.64 2.31
CA ASP A 935 -1.31 -17.79 3.21
C ASP A 935 -1.33 -17.39 4.67
N ALA A 936 -1.84 -18.30 5.49
CA ALA A 936 -1.89 -18.15 6.92
C ALA A 936 -1.49 -19.47 7.58
N LEU A 937 -0.64 -19.40 8.61
CA LEU A 937 -0.22 -20.54 9.43
C LEU A 937 -0.24 -20.14 10.90
N ARG A 938 -0.94 -20.92 11.72
CA ARG A 938 -0.81 -20.88 13.18
C ARG A 938 -0.38 -22.27 13.63
N ALA A 939 0.82 -22.38 14.19
CA ALA A 939 1.31 -23.60 14.83
C ALA A 939 1.45 -23.32 16.32
N GLN A 940 0.82 -24.13 17.17
CA GLN A 940 0.79 -23.92 18.60
C GLN A 940 1.04 -25.23 19.36
N ILE A 941 1.79 -25.12 20.44
CA ILE A 941 2.03 -26.19 21.39
C ILE A 941 1.62 -25.71 22.78
N GLU A 942 0.94 -26.57 23.53
CA GLU A 942 0.69 -26.41 24.96
C GLU A 942 1.30 -27.57 25.74
N PHE A 943 2.12 -27.24 26.72
CA PHE A 943 2.71 -28.20 27.65
C PHE A 943 2.22 -27.95 29.07
N GLY A 944 1.63 -28.96 29.70
CA GLY A 944 1.30 -28.95 31.12
C GLY A 944 2.25 -29.86 31.90
N PRO A 945 3.14 -29.34 32.76
CA PRO A 945 4.06 -30.15 33.55
C PRO A 945 3.37 -30.86 34.74
N PRO A 946 3.95 -31.95 35.26
CA PRO A 946 3.47 -32.57 36.50
C PRO A 946 3.65 -31.63 37.71
N GLY A 947 2.82 -31.77 38.74
CA GLY A 947 2.87 -30.98 39.97
C GLY A 947 1.92 -29.78 39.97
N LEU A 948 1.93 -28.97 38.90
CA LEU A 948 0.87 -27.97 38.64
C LEU A 948 -0.40 -28.62 38.05
N ASN A 949 -0.24 -29.82 37.51
CA ASN A 949 -1.27 -30.62 36.88
C ASN A 949 -1.26 -32.01 37.49
N LYS A 950 -2.45 -32.64 37.59
CA LYS A 950 -2.59 -34.03 38.05
C LYS A 950 -1.74 -35.00 37.22
N GLU A 951 -1.63 -34.74 35.92
CA GLU A 951 -0.83 -35.51 34.95
C GLU A 951 -0.21 -34.54 33.95
N SER A 952 0.99 -34.87 33.46
CA SER A 952 1.62 -34.12 32.39
C SER A 952 0.92 -34.33 31.05
N TYR A 953 0.86 -33.31 30.20
CA TYR A 953 0.32 -33.43 28.85
C TYR A 953 1.02 -32.52 27.85
N LEU A 954 0.94 -32.91 26.58
CA LEU A 954 1.36 -32.12 25.44
C LEU A 954 0.21 -32.08 24.43
N SER A 955 -0.19 -30.89 24.03
CA SER A 955 -1.12 -30.67 22.90
C SER A 955 -0.39 -29.89 21.81
N ALA A 956 -0.48 -30.35 20.57
CA ALA A 956 0.02 -29.65 19.40
C ALA A 956 -1.12 -29.43 18.41
N GLN A 957 -1.22 -28.22 17.88
CA GLN A 957 -2.22 -27.86 16.87
C GLN A 957 -1.61 -27.02 15.75
N ALA A 958 -2.15 -27.16 14.55
CA ALA A 958 -1.81 -26.33 13.40
C ALA A 958 -3.05 -26.02 12.56
N ASP A 959 -3.24 -24.76 12.14
CA ASP A 959 -4.19 -24.34 11.09
C ASP A 959 -3.39 -23.68 9.97
N ILE A 960 -3.48 -24.24 8.76
CA ILE A 960 -2.75 -23.82 7.57
C ILE A 960 -3.76 -23.49 6.48
N ARG A 961 -3.62 -22.32 5.86
CA ARG A 961 -4.51 -21.83 4.81
C ARG A 961 -3.68 -21.28 3.66
N LYS A 962 -4.08 -21.59 2.43
CA LYS A 962 -3.49 -21.01 1.20
C LYS A 962 -4.59 -20.57 0.25
N TYR A 963 -4.49 -19.34 -0.22
CA TYR A 963 -5.42 -18.73 -1.15
C TYR A 963 -4.69 -18.42 -2.47
N PHE A 964 -5.10 -19.11 -3.53
CA PHE A 964 -4.62 -18.92 -4.90
C PHE A 964 -5.58 -17.99 -5.62
N ARG A 965 -5.10 -16.83 -6.04
CA ARG A 965 -5.90 -15.90 -6.83
C ARG A 965 -5.99 -16.43 -8.26
N LEU A 966 -7.20 -16.53 -8.78
CA LEU A 966 -7.44 -16.94 -10.18
C LEU A 966 -7.83 -15.74 -11.06
N SER A 967 -8.58 -14.77 -10.49
CA SER A 967 -8.99 -13.53 -11.17
C SER A 967 -9.16 -12.38 -10.16
N ASN A 968 -9.82 -11.27 -10.52
CA ASN A 968 -10.17 -10.20 -9.57
C ASN A 968 -11.33 -10.60 -8.62
N SER A 969 -12.14 -11.58 -9.02
CA SER A 969 -13.35 -12.01 -8.30
C SER A 969 -13.42 -13.54 -8.14
N SER A 970 -12.35 -14.26 -8.47
CA SER A 970 -12.25 -15.72 -8.35
C SER A 970 -10.98 -16.14 -7.63
N LEU A 971 -11.09 -17.18 -6.79
CA LEU A 971 -9.96 -17.76 -6.08
C LEU A 971 -10.16 -19.26 -5.84
N PHE A 972 -9.07 -19.98 -5.66
CA PHE A 972 -9.04 -21.33 -5.12
C PHE A 972 -8.37 -21.31 -3.75
N ALA A 973 -9.01 -21.87 -2.73
CA ALA A 973 -8.53 -21.91 -1.36
C ALA A 973 -8.34 -23.36 -0.91
N VAL A 974 -7.31 -23.58 -0.12
CA VAL A 974 -7.11 -24.84 0.60
C VAL A 974 -6.85 -24.54 2.07
N ARG A 975 -7.36 -25.41 2.95
CA ARG A 975 -7.16 -25.35 4.39
C ARG A 975 -6.83 -26.74 4.94
N ALA A 976 -5.91 -26.79 5.89
CA ALA A 976 -5.61 -27.97 6.67
C ALA A 976 -5.59 -27.60 8.16
N LEU A 977 -6.22 -28.41 8.99
CA LEU A 977 -6.21 -28.28 10.44
C LEU A 977 -5.76 -29.61 11.05
N GLY A 978 -4.82 -29.56 11.99
CA GLY A 978 -4.37 -30.72 12.76
C GLY A 978 -4.41 -30.44 14.26
N LEU A 979 -4.79 -31.43 15.05
CA LEU A 979 -4.63 -31.46 16.50
C LEU A 979 -4.14 -32.85 16.92
N ASN A 980 -3.17 -32.88 17.83
CA ASN A 980 -2.79 -34.08 18.53
C ASN A 980 -2.51 -33.73 20.00
N SER A 981 -3.25 -34.35 20.92
CA SER A 981 -3.01 -34.24 22.35
C SER A 981 -2.57 -35.60 22.90
N SER A 982 -1.56 -35.64 23.76
CA SER A 982 -1.04 -36.88 24.35
C SER A 982 -1.94 -37.48 25.44
N LYS A 983 -2.96 -36.75 25.88
CA LYS A 983 -3.77 -37.13 27.04
C LYS A 983 -5.09 -37.81 26.62
N PRO A 984 -5.40 -39.04 27.11
CA PRO A 984 -6.61 -39.79 26.74
C PRO A 984 -7.92 -39.03 26.86
N ASN A 985 -8.08 -38.28 27.96
CA ASN A 985 -9.23 -37.39 28.23
C ASN A 985 -8.81 -35.91 28.09
N GLY A 986 -7.92 -35.61 27.14
CA GLY A 986 -7.18 -34.35 26.95
C GLY A 986 -7.98 -33.19 26.36
N GLU A 987 -7.30 -32.24 25.72
CA GLU A 987 -7.96 -31.26 24.85
C GLU A 987 -8.44 -31.98 23.58
N PHE A 988 -9.70 -31.77 23.22
CA PHE A 988 -10.26 -32.23 21.96
C PHE A 988 -10.90 -31.06 21.22
N ILE A 989 -11.00 -31.19 19.90
CA ILE A 989 -11.69 -30.21 19.05
C ILE A 989 -13.02 -30.80 18.61
N LEU A 990 -14.03 -29.93 18.58
CA LEU A 990 -15.33 -30.20 17.97
C LEU A 990 -15.27 -29.81 16.49
N LEU A 991 -15.70 -30.70 15.60
CA LEU A 991 -15.87 -30.45 14.18
C LEU A 991 -17.35 -30.45 13.81
N GLY A 992 -17.64 -29.95 12.61
CA GLY A 992 -18.99 -29.66 12.11
C GLY A 992 -19.30 -28.16 12.11
N GLY A 993 -20.46 -27.79 11.58
CA GLY A 993 -20.87 -26.39 11.41
C GLY A 993 -20.36 -25.73 10.13
N ASN A 994 -20.49 -24.40 10.06
CA ASN A 994 -20.10 -23.60 8.89
C ASN A 994 -18.59 -23.61 8.60
N ASP A 995 -17.76 -23.69 9.64
CA ASP A 995 -16.32 -23.35 9.54
C ASP A 995 -15.39 -24.56 9.39
N THR A 996 -15.89 -25.78 9.57
CA THR A 996 -15.10 -27.00 9.39
C THR A 996 -15.79 -27.96 8.41
N LEU A 997 -16.36 -29.06 8.89
CA LEU A 997 -17.05 -30.03 8.06
C LEU A 997 -18.48 -29.52 7.78
N ARG A 998 -18.69 -28.86 6.64
CA ARG A 998 -19.97 -28.24 6.31
C ARG A 998 -21.07 -29.29 6.19
N ASN A 999 -22.29 -28.90 6.57
CA ASN A 999 -23.51 -29.72 6.62
C ASN A 999 -23.50 -30.86 7.66
N TYR A 1000 -22.51 -30.90 8.54
CA TYR A 1000 -22.57 -31.68 9.77
C TYR A 1000 -23.00 -30.78 10.93
N PRO A 1001 -23.82 -31.26 11.89
CA PRO A 1001 -24.07 -30.54 13.13
C PRO A 1001 -22.77 -30.24 13.85
N LEU A 1002 -22.66 -29.07 14.47
CA LEU A 1002 -21.50 -28.76 15.28
C LEU A 1002 -21.40 -29.72 16.47
N GLY A 1003 -20.20 -30.26 16.69
CA GLY A 1003 -19.94 -31.20 17.79
C GLY A 1003 -20.34 -32.63 17.48
N SER A 1004 -20.88 -32.90 16.28
CA SER A 1004 -21.18 -34.27 15.81
C SER A 1004 -19.93 -35.14 15.64
N ILE A 1005 -18.77 -34.50 15.55
CA ILE A 1005 -17.48 -35.16 15.47
C ILE A 1005 -16.56 -34.49 16.50
N ALA A 1006 -15.95 -35.31 17.36
CA ALA A 1006 -15.01 -34.86 18.37
C ALA A 1006 -13.80 -35.80 18.40
N GLY A 1007 -12.65 -35.26 18.78
CA GLY A 1007 -11.44 -36.06 18.97
C GLY A 1007 -10.27 -35.23 19.51
N ASN A 1008 -9.34 -35.90 20.20
CA ASN A 1008 -8.07 -35.33 20.62
C ASN A 1008 -6.91 -35.67 19.66
N GLN A 1009 -7.20 -36.46 18.62
CA GLN A 1009 -6.39 -36.63 17.42
C GLN A 1009 -7.26 -36.31 16.21
N VAL A 1010 -7.02 -35.16 15.59
CA VAL A 1010 -7.87 -34.63 14.51
C VAL A 1010 -7.00 -34.23 13.31
N GLY A 1011 -7.46 -34.61 12.12
CA GLY A 1011 -7.03 -34.05 10.86
C GLY A 1011 -8.22 -33.59 10.05
N TYR A 1012 -8.21 -32.34 9.57
CA TYR A 1012 -9.23 -31.78 8.71
C TYR A 1012 -8.58 -31.12 7.50
N GLY A 1013 -9.21 -31.30 6.33
CA GLY A 1013 -8.81 -30.69 5.08
C GLY A 1013 -10.02 -30.13 4.34
N SER A 1014 -9.82 -29.01 3.66
CA SER A 1014 -10.83 -28.39 2.82
C SER A 1014 -10.23 -27.78 1.56
N ALA A 1015 -10.96 -27.89 0.45
CA ALA A 1015 -10.68 -27.21 -0.80
C ALA A 1015 -11.93 -26.45 -1.24
N GLU A 1016 -11.78 -25.20 -1.68
CA GLU A 1016 -12.88 -24.32 -2.03
C GLU A 1016 -12.54 -23.46 -3.26
N LEU A 1017 -13.42 -23.46 -4.26
CA LEU A 1017 -13.36 -22.55 -5.42
C LEU A 1017 -14.44 -21.48 -5.26
N ARG A 1018 -14.06 -20.21 -5.29
CA ARG A 1018 -15.00 -19.08 -5.37
C ARG A 1018 -14.96 -18.44 -6.74
N PHE A 1019 -16.12 -18.04 -7.25
CA PHE A 1019 -16.25 -17.45 -8.59
C PHE A 1019 -17.41 -16.43 -8.63
N PRO A 1020 -17.35 -15.42 -9.52
CA PRO A 1020 -18.44 -14.48 -9.70
C PRO A 1020 -19.65 -15.16 -10.34
N VAL A 1021 -20.85 -14.90 -9.82
CA VAL A 1021 -22.12 -15.36 -10.43
C VAL A 1021 -22.82 -14.19 -11.10
N ALA A 1022 -23.03 -13.10 -10.37
CA ALA A 1022 -23.65 -11.89 -10.91
C ALA A 1022 -23.20 -10.65 -10.11
N ASP A 1023 -23.07 -9.52 -10.80
CA ASP A 1023 -22.96 -8.18 -10.21
C ASP A 1023 -24.14 -7.38 -10.77
N VAL A 1024 -25.10 -7.01 -9.91
CA VAL A 1024 -26.39 -6.42 -10.31
C VAL A 1024 -26.66 -5.17 -9.46
N ALA A 1025 -27.33 -4.15 -10.01
CA ALA A 1025 -27.82 -3.03 -9.20
C ALA A 1025 -29.28 -3.28 -8.77
N LEU A 1026 -29.52 -3.52 -7.48
CA LEU A 1026 -30.86 -3.54 -6.91
C LEU A 1026 -31.43 -2.12 -6.88
N ALA A 1027 -32.63 -1.94 -7.44
CA ALA A 1027 -33.32 -0.64 -7.56
C ALA A 1027 -32.47 0.48 -8.22
N GLY A 1028 -31.48 0.11 -9.05
CA GLY A 1028 -30.59 1.04 -9.75
C GLY A 1028 -29.52 1.73 -8.88
N VAL A 1029 -29.51 1.49 -7.57
CA VAL A 1029 -28.62 2.20 -6.62
C VAL A 1029 -27.87 1.31 -5.63
N ILE A 1030 -28.33 0.07 -5.39
CA ILE A 1030 -27.66 -0.83 -4.43
C ILE A 1030 -26.83 -1.87 -5.21
N PRO A 1031 -25.49 -1.77 -5.22
CA PRO A 1031 -24.65 -2.77 -5.86
C PRO A 1031 -24.74 -4.09 -5.10
N LEU A 1032 -25.30 -5.10 -5.77
CA LEU A 1032 -25.43 -6.48 -5.31
C LEU A 1032 -24.34 -7.33 -5.96
N GLN A 1033 -23.43 -7.86 -5.15
CA GLN A 1033 -22.43 -8.82 -5.59
C GLN A 1033 -22.81 -10.22 -5.14
N VAL A 1034 -22.95 -11.14 -6.09
CA VAL A 1034 -23.24 -12.56 -5.83
C VAL A 1034 -22.03 -13.41 -6.22
N ARG A 1035 -21.54 -14.20 -5.27
CA ARG A 1035 -20.40 -15.09 -5.43
C ARG A 1035 -20.82 -16.53 -5.23
N GLY A 1036 -20.45 -17.39 -6.16
CA GLY A 1036 -20.63 -18.82 -6.06
C GLY A 1036 -19.44 -19.45 -5.36
N THR A 1037 -19.70 -20.51 -4.59
CA THR A 1037 -18.67 -21.35 -3.99
C THR A 1037 -18.88 -22.80 -4.39
N LEU A 1038 -17.80 -23.53 -4.68
CA LEU A 1038 -17.77 -24.99 -4.72
C LEU A 1038 -16.79 -25.46 -3.66
N PHE A 1039 -17.10 -26.51 -2.94
CA PHE A 1039 -16.22 -26.99 -1.88
C PHE A 1039 -16.23 -28.49 -1.68
N SER A 1040 -15.17 -28.97 -1.05
CA SER A 1040 -15.05 -30.32 -0.50
C SER A 1040 -14.30 -30.28 0.82
N ASP A 1041 -14.87 -30.93 1.82
CA ASP A 1041 -14.33 -31.04 3.17
C ASP A 1041 -14.10 -32.52 3.52
N TYR A 1042 -13.04 -32.79 4.28
CA TYR A 1042 -12.72 -34.10 4.81
C TYR A 1042 -12.24 -33.97 6.25
N ALA A 1043 -12.70 -34.85 7.12
CA ALA A 1043 -12.32 -34.89 8.52
C ALA A 1043 -12.02 -36.32 8.99
N LEU A 1044 -10.97 -36.45 9.78
CA LEU A 1044 -10.64 -37.62 10.56
C LEU A 1044 -10.55 -37.20 12.03
N ALA A 1045 -11.27 -37.91 12.90
CA ALA A 1045 -11.22 -37.67 14.34
C ALA A 1045 -11.15 -39.00 15.10
N LYS A 1046 -10.23 -39.07 16.05
CA LYS A 1046 -10.03 -40.20 16.97
C LYS A 1046 -9.78 -39.69 18.38
N PHE A 1047 -10.14 -40.50 19.37
CA PHE A 1047 -9.67 -40.35 20.75
C PHE A 1047 -8.48 -41.29 21.03
N ASN A 1048 -7.52 -40.84 21.83
CA ASN A 1048 -6.38 -41.63 22.27
C ASN A 1048 -6.75 -42.91 23.03
N ASN A 1049 -7.88 -42.90 23.74
CA ASN A 1049 -8.48 -44.12 24.25
C ASN A 1049 -9.41 -44.69 23.17
N ASP A 1050 -9.41 -46.01 22.99
CA ASP A 1050 -10.27 -46.66 22.00
C ASP A 1050 -11.78 -46.68 22.43
N LEU A 1051 -12.19 -45.74 23.30
CA LEU A 1051 -13.57 -45.58 23.78
C LEU A 1051 -14.53 -45.16 22.66
N ILE A 1052 -14.06 -44.32 21.72
CA ILE A 1052 -14.89 -43.80 20.62
C ILE A 1052 -14.26 -44.24 19.29
N PRO A 1053 -15.02 -44.89 18.39
CA PRO A 1053 -14.49 -45.35 17.12
C PRO A 1053 -13.99 -44.17 16.28
N THR A 1054 -12.91 -44.41 15.52
CA THR A 1054 -12.36 -43.40 14.61
C THR A 1054 -13.40 -43.01 13.57
N ARG A 1055 -13.73 -41.72 13.50
CA ARG A 1055 -14.65 -41.19 12.48
C ARG A 1055 -13.88 -40.65 11.29
N ARG A 1056 -14.38 -40.97 10.09
CA ARG A 1056 -13.89 -40.47 8.80
C ARG A 1056 -15.08 -39.96 8.02
N GLU A 1057 -15.15 -38.65 7.89
CA GLU A 1057 -16.33 -37.95 7.42
C GLU A 1057 -15.96 -37.01 6.28
N TRP A 1058 -16.89 -36.79 5.37
CA TRP A 1058 -16.68 -35.94 4.20
C TRP A 1058 -17.96 -35.21 3.84
N SER A 1059 -17.81 -34.04 3.26
CA SER A 1059 -18.88 -33.32 2.60
C SER A 1059 -18.37 -32.64 1.34
N TYR A 1060 -19.26 -32.43 0.38
CA TYR A 1060 -18.97 -31.59 -0.77
C TYR A 1060 -20.24 -30.89 -1.22
N GLY A 1061 -20.09 -29.71 -1.79
CA GLY A 1061 -21.23 -28.89 -2.08
C GLY A 1061 -20.94 -27.63 -2.84
N PHE A 1062 -21.97 -26.80 -2.91
CA PHE A 1062 -21.92 -25.48 -3.53
C PHE A 1062 -22.67 -24.47 -2.68
N GLY A 1063 -22.37 -23.19 -2.86
CA GLY A 1063 -23.01 -22.13 -2.11
C GLY A 1063 -23.10 -20.83 -2.89
N LEU A 1064 -23.87 -19.91 -2.32
CA LEU A 1064 -24.01 -18.54 -2.78
C LEU A 1064 -23.74 -17.61 -1.60
N GLN A 1065 -22.84 -16.67 -1.80
CA GLN A 1065 -22.52 -15.61 -0.87
C GLN A 1065 -22.89 -14.27 -1.50
N THR A 1066 -23.54 -13.42 -0.71
CA THR A 1066 -23.81 -12.05 -1.11
C THR A 1066 -23.74 -11.11 0.09
N TYR A 1067 -23.58 -9.83 -0.21
CA TYR A 1067 -23.65 -8.76 0.75
C TYR A 1067 -24.76 -7.82 0.33
N ILE A 1068 -25.90 -7.92 1.02
CA ILE A 1068 -27.03 -6.99 0.86
C ILE A 1068 -27.21 -6.38 2.20
N PHE A 1069 -26.44 -5.32 2.49
CA PHE A 1069 -26.46 -4.65 3.78
C PHE A 1069 -25.90 -5.48 4.94
N PHE A 1070 -26.17 -6.77 4.98
CA PHE A 1070 -25.61 -7.76 5.86
C PHE A 1070 -25.04 -8.91 5.03
N PRO A 1071 -24.03 -9.64 5.54
CA PRO A 1071 -23.56 -10.88 4.93
C PRO A 1071 -24.67 -11.92 4.92
N ILE A 1072 -24.87 -12.55 3.76
CA ILE A 1072 -25.78 -13.67 3.56
C ILE A 1072 -25.01 -14.78 2.87
N ASN A 1073 -24.99 -15.97 3.49
CA ASN A 1073 -24.42 -17.18 2.91
C ASN A 1073 -25.49 -18.25 2.84
N PHE A 1074 -25.58 -18.91 1.70
CA PHE A 1074 -26.40 -20.09 1.44
C PHE A 1074 -25.49 -21.24 0.99
N GLU A 1075 -25.75 -22.43 1.49
CA GLU A 1075 -24.94 -23.61 1.21
C GLU A 1075 -25.82 -24.83 0.99
N TRP A 1076 -25.46 -25.63 -0.01
CA TRP A 1076 -26.02 -26.94 -0.29
C TRP A 1076 -24.90 -27.96 -0.32
N ALA A 1077 -25.00 -29.03 0.46
CA ALA A 1077 -24.01 -30.11 0.38
C ALA A 1077 -24.64 -31.49 0.44
N LYS A 1078 -23.82 -32.46 0.03
CA LYS A 1078 -23.98 -33.88 0.32
C LYS A 1078 -22.96 -34.28 1.38
N THR A 1079 -23.35 -35.21 2.23
CA THR A 1079 -22.52 -35.75 3.32
C THR A 1079 -22.48 -37.28 3.21
N LYS A 1080 -21.58 -37.92 3.97
CA LYS A 1080 -21.50 -39.39 4.02
C LYS A 1080 -22.80 -40.07 4.43
N PHE A 1081 -23.58 -39.47 5.34
CA PHE A 1081 -24.85 -40.02 5.83
C PHE A 1081 -26.07 -39.62 4.97
N ALA A 1082 -25.92 -38.62 4.11
CA ALA A 1082 -26.96 -38.19 3.17
C ALA A 1082 -26.37 -38.06 1.74
N PRO A 1083 -25.84 -39.15 1.15
CA PRO A 1083 -25.18 -39.09 -0.15
C PRO A 1083 -26.17 -38.78 -1.30
N ASP A 1084 -27.44 -39.10 -1.11
CA ASP A 1084 -28.48 -38.97 -2.13
C ASP A 1084 -29.34 -37.70 -1.98
N LYS A 1085 -29.15 -36.91 -0.91
CA LYS A 1085 -29.96 -35.74 -0.60
C LYS A 1085 -29.11 -34.49 -0.42
N TRP A 1086 -29.54 -33.39 -1.04
CA TRP A 1086 -28.97 -32.07 -0.78
C TRP A 1086 -29.54 -31.49 0.51
N THR A 1087 -28.67 -31.15 1.46
CA THR A 1087 -29.04 -30.42 2.68
C THR A 1087 -28.77 -28.94 2.49
N PHE A 1088 -29.73 -28.08 2.89
CA PHE A 1088 -29.62 -26.63 2.78
C PHE A 1088 -29.26 -26.00 4.12
N ASN A 1089 -28.32 -25.07 4.10
CA ASN A 1089 -27.90 -24.28 5.24
C ASN A 1089 -27.77 -22.80 4.86
N PHE A 1090 -27.95 -21.93 5.85
CA PHE A 1090 -27.78 -20.48 5.69
C PHE A 1090 -27.14 -19.82 6.90
N ARG A 1091 -26.54 -18.65 6.69
CA ARG A 1091 -26.06 -17.72 7.71
C ARG A 1091 -26.38 -16.29 7.32
N ILE A 1092 -26.94 -15.53 8.26
CA ILE A 1092 -27.27 -14.10 8.12
C ILE A 1092 -26.78 -13.40 9.39
N GLY A 1093 -26.12 -12.25 9.28
CA GLY A 1093 -25.60 -11.52 10.44
C GLY A 1093 -25.75 -10.01 10.32
N PHE A 1094 -26.18 -9.37 11.39
CA PHE A 1094 -26.29 -7.93 11.58
C PHE A 1094 -25.25 -7.47 12.61
N ASN A 1095 -24.77 -6.24 12.47
CA ASN A 1095 -23.87 -5.62 13.43
C ASN A 1095 -24.23 -4.12 13.54
N PHE A 1096 -24.14 -3.57 14.75
CA PHE A 1096 -24.60 -2.27 15.22
C PHE A 1096 -23.46 -1.48 15.89
#